data_AF-D4DPY9-F1
#
_entry.id   AF-D4DPY9-F1
#
_cell.length_a   1.000
_cell.length_b   1.000
_cell.length_c   1.000
_cell.angle_alpha   90.00
_cell.angle_beta   90.00
_cell.angle_gamma   90.00
#
_symmetry.space_group_name_H-M   'P 1'
#
loop_
_entity.id
_entity.type
_entity.pdbx_description
1 polymer ?
#
loop_
_entity_poly.entity_id
_entity_poly.type
_entity_poly.pdbx_seq_one_letter_code
_entity_poly.pdbx_strand_id
1 'polypeptide(L)'
;MRLPTVAAKNFLITIGDRSVGGMTHRDQMVGKYQTPVADCAVTMMGFNTYRGEAMSMGEKPTVALFDAPASGRMCVGEAITNIAAVNIGDIGNIKLSANWMAACGNEGEDEKLYRTVEAVSKACQALDLSIPVGKDSLSMKTVWQDDADKKSVVSPLSLIISAFAPVQDVRKTVTPELKDVEDSVLLFIDLGFGKARMGGSAFGQVYNNMSGEAPDLDDTGRLKAFYNVIQQLVAEDKLLAYHDRSDGGLFATLAEMAFAGRCGLNVDLTSLVANQADVNEASIRALFNEELGAVIQIAKQDVAAVEALFKSAALPLHTVATIGSDEKIAIRNQAGIVLEQTRADLQRAWQETSHAIQKLRDNPACADSEFALIDDNDRSALFADVKFDVKEDIAAPFVNSGAKPKIAILREQGVNGQIEMAAAFTRAGFDAYDVHMSDLMAGRVHLADFKMLAACGGFSYGDVLGAGEGWAKSILFHPALRDQFAAFFADPNTLTLGVCNGCQMVSNLAEIIPGTAGWPKFKRNLSEQFEARLSMVHVPKSASLILNEMQGSSLPVVVSHGEGRADFALHGGNISADLGIALQYVDGQNQVTQTYPLNPNGSPQGIAGVTNADGRVTIMMPHPERVYRAAQMSWKPEDWTELSGWYRLFAGARKALG
;
A
#
# COMPACT_ATOMS: atom_id res chain seq x y z
N MET A 1 10.34 -12.26 15.30
CA MET A 1 9.00 -11.84 14.81
C MET A 1 8.28 -10.82 15.70
N ARG A 2 8.31 -10.91 17.03
CA ARG A 2 7.54 -10.00 17.93
C ARG A 2 8.20 -8.65 18.26
N LEU A 3 9.45 -8.42 17.85
CA LEU A 3 10.09 -7.12 18.04
C LEU A 3 9.36 -6.10 17.14
N PRO A 4 8.83 -4.97 17.64
CA PRO A 4 8.05 -4.03 16.84
C PRO A 4 8.73 -3.55 15.55
N THR A 5 10.06 -3.44 15.55
CA THR A 5 10.87 -3.11 14.36
C THR A 5 10.68 -4.13 13.23
N VAL A 6 10.61 -5.43 13.56
CA VAL A 6 10.40 -6.53 12.59
C VAL A 6 8.91 -6.84 12.38
N ALA A 7 8.09 -6.74 13.43
CA ALA A 7 6.67 -7.14 13.45
C ALA A 7 5.80 -6.40 12.40
N ALA A 8 4.62 -6.94 12.11
CA ALA A 8 3.68 -6.37 11.15
C ALA A 8 3.34 -4.90 11.44
N LYS A 9 3.21 -4.10 10.38
CA LYS A 9 2.96 -2.65 10.48
C LYS A 9 1.52 -2.24 10.14
N ASN A 10 0.54 -3.16 10.12
CA ASN A 10 -0.84 -2.85 9.71
C ASN A 10 -1.39 -1.60 10.43
N PHE A 11 -1.17 -1.50 11.75
CA PHE A 11 -1.63 -0.37 12.58
C PHE A 11 -1.11 1.01 12.17
N LEU A 12 0.02 1.09 11.45
CA LEU A 12 0.57 2.34 10.90
C LEU A 12 0.09 2.60 9.47
N ILE A 13 -0.26 1.56 8.72
CA ILE A 13 -0.48 1.61 7.27
C ILE A 13 -1.95 1.80 6.93
N THR A 14 -2.86 1.10 7.62
CA THR A 14 -4.29 1.12 7.27
C THR A 14 -5.01 2.38 7.77
N ILE A 15 -4.36 3.18 8.61
CA ILE A 15 -4.89 4.44 9.14
C ILE A 15 -4.64 5.65 8.24
N GLY A 16 -3.74 5.53 7.25
CA GLY A 16 -3.38 6.58 6.32
C GLY A 16 -3.81 6.23 4.90
N ASP A 17 -4.33 7.20 4.16
CA ASP A 17 -4.67 7.04 2.75
C ASP A 17 -3.45 6.63 1.92
N ARG A 18 -3.63 5.70 0.98
CA ARG A 18 -2.57 5.19 0.08
C ARG A 18 -2.90 5.32 -1.40
N SER A 19 -3.92 6.09 -1.74
CA SER A 19 -4.59 6.04 -3.06
C SER A 19 -5.03 7.40 -3.59
N VAL A 20 -5.17 8.40 -2.72
CA VAL A 20 -5.59 9.77 -3.10
C VAL A 20 -4.70 10.34 -4.19
N GLY A 21 -5.32 11.01 -5.16
CA GLY A 21 -4.67 11.48 -6.38
C GLY A 21 -4.61 10.46 -7.51
N GLY A 22 -4.97 9.19 -7.25
CA GLY A 22 -5.05 8.13 -8.27
C GLY A 22 -3.71 7.86 -8.96
N MET A 23 -2.60 8.09 -8.27
CA MET A 23 -1.24 7.94 -8.83
C MET A 23 -0.42 6.85 -8.14
N THR A 24 -0.86 6.29 -7.02
CA THR A 24 -0.14 5.19 -6.38
C THR A 24 -0.16 3.94 -7.26
N HIS A 25 1.03 3.43 -7.60
CA HIS A 25 1.21 2.14 -8.24
C HIS A 25 1.53 1.04 -7.23
N ARG A 26 2.48 1.32 -6.32
CA ARG A 26 2.91 0.40 -5.27
C ARG A 26 2.77 1.08 -3.91
N ASP A 27 1.82 0.61 -3.13
CA ASP A 27 1.71 0.88 -1.70
C ASP A 27 2.36 -0.25 -0.87
N GLN A 28 2.35 -0.08 0.45
CA GLN A 28 2.97 -1.01 1.41
C GLN A 28 2.33 -2.41 1.41
N MET A 29 1.04 -2.51 1.07
CA MET A 29 0.29 -3.76 1.09
C MET A 29 0.54 -4.55 -0.19
N VAL A 30 0.91 -5.83 -0.07
CA VAL A 30 1.37 -6.66 -1.19
C VAL A 30 0.46 -7.88 -1.38
N GLY A 31 0.20 -8.18 -2.65
CA GLY A 31 -0.43 -9.43 -3.09
C GLY A 31 -1.92 -9.54 -2.77
N LYS A 32 -2.51 -10.68 -3.16
CA LYS A 32 -3.95 -10.96 -2.93
C LYS A 32 -4.37 -10.97 -1.46
N TYR A 33 -3.41 -11.05 -0.54
CA TYR A 33 -3.66 -11.04 0.91
C TYR A 33 -3.31 -9.71 1.59
N GLN A 34 -2.90 -8.70 0.81
CA GLN A 34 -2.60 -7.35 1.28
C GLN A 34 -1.66 -7.34 2.50
N THR A 35 -0.51 -8.00 2.39
CA THR A 35 0.49 -8.12 3.47
C THR A 35 1.44 -6.90 3.46
N PRO A 36 1.67 -6.19 4.59
CA PRO A 36 2.41 -4.93 4.58
C PRO A 36 3.94 -5.09 4.54
N VAL A 37 4.47 -5.51 3.40
CA VAL A 37 5.91 -5.86 3.25
C VAL A 37 6.56 -5.26 1.98
N ALA A 38 5.91 -4.35 1.24
CA ALA A 38 6.61 -3.73 0.11
C ALA A 38 7.83 -2.90 0.58
N ASP A 39 8.97 -3.17 -0.04
CA ASP A 39 10.26 -2.51 0.28
C ASP A 39 10.29 -1.02 -0.06
N CYS A 40 9.53 -0.62 -1.08
CA CYS A 40 9.45 0.77 -1.53
C CYS A 40 8.04 1.13 -2.02
N ALA A 41 7.77 2.43 -2.04
CA ALA A 41 6.58 3.00 -2.65
C ALA A 41 6.87 3.46 -4.08
N VAL A 42 5.89 3.31 -4.97
CA VAL A 42 5.98 3.78 -6.37
C VAL A 42 4.70 4.52 -6.75
N THR A 43 4.87 5.72 -7.31
CA THR A 43 3.79 6.55 -7.88
C THR A 43 3.97 6.71 -9.38
N MET A 44 2.90 7.01 -10.10
CA MET A 44 2.92 7.39 -11.51
C MET A 44 2.99 8.92 -11.64
N MET A 45 3.71 9.41 -12.64
CA MET A 45 3.82 10.86 -12.91
C MET A 45 2.55 11.47 -13.53
N GLY A 46 1.53 10.64 -13.84
CA GLY A 46 0.27 11.09 -14.41
C GLY A 46 -0.58 9.96 -14.98
N PHE A 47 -1.77 10.31 -15.48
CA PHE A 47 -2.79 9.34 -15.92
C PHE A 47 -2.56 8.73 -17.31
N ASN A 48 -1.70 9.33 -18.12
CA ASN A 48 -1.40 8.90 -19.50
C ASN A 48 0.06 8.46 -19.67
N THR A 49 0.66 7.92 -18.61
CA THR A 49 2.04 7.43 -18.60
C THR A 49 2.17 6.21 -17.69
N TYR A 50 3.27 5.47 -17.86
CA TYR A 50 3.75 4.47 -16.92
C TYR A 50 5.09 4.85 -16.29
N ARG A 51 5.58 6.06 -16.56
CA ARG A 51 6.69 6.63 -15.80
C ARG A 51 6.20 7.04 -14.42
N GLY A 52 7.12 7.08 -13.47
CA GLY A 52 6.78 7.31 -12.08
C GLY A 52 7.91 7.86 -11.23
N GLU A 53 7.71 7.75 -9.93
CA GLU A 53 8.68 8.06 -8.89
C GLU A 53 8.68 6.92 -7.87
N ALA A 54 9.85 6.60 -7.33
CA ALA A 54 10.02 5.59 -6.29
C ALA A 54 10.60 6.20 -5.02
N MET A 55 10.19 5.67 -3.87
CA MET A 55 10.60 6.12 -2.53
C MET A 55 10.95 4.91 -1.66
N SER A 56 12.13 4.92 -1.06
CA SER A 56 12.54 3.91 -0.07
C SER A 56 13.22 4.58 1.14
N MET A 57 13.44 3.79 2.19
CA MET A 57 14.12 4.24 3.40
C MET A 57 15.19 3.23 3.84
N GLY A 58 16.19 3.73 4.57
CA GLY A 58 17.17 2.92 5.29
C GLY A 58 17.59 3.62 6.59
N GLU A 59 17.68 2.84 7.66
CA GLU A 59 17.94 3.34 9.02
C GLU A 59 18.54 2.23 9.90
N LYS A 60 19.64 2.52 10.62
CA LYS A 60 20.34 1.55 11.49
C LYS A 60 20.83 2.15 12.81
N PRO A 61 19.94 2.71 13.65
CA PRO A 61 20.31 3.37 14.90
C PRO A 61 20.93 2.42 15.92
N THR A 62 20.52 1.14 15.95
CA THR A 62 21.10 0.12 16.83
C THR A 62 22.54 -0.20 16.45
N VAL A 63 22.86 -0.23 15.16
CA VAL A 63 24.24 -0.42 14.65
C VAL A 63 25.15 0.73 15.09
N ALA A 64 24.63 1.95 15.22
CA ALA A 64 25.42 3.12 15.64
C ALA A 64 25.94 3.03 17.08
N LEU A 65 25.35 2.15 17.91
CA LEU A 65 25.86 1.83 19.25
C LEU A 65 27.17 1.02 19.20
N PHE A 66 27.43 0.33 18.08
CA PHE A 66 28.61 -0.52 17.86
C PHE A 66 29.62 0.20 16.96
N ASP A 67 29.15 0.74 15.84
CA ASP A 67 29.96 1.50 14.88
C ASP A 67 29.08 2.53 14.15
N ALA A 68 29.22 3.80 14.54
CA ALA A 68 28.42 4.89 13.97
C ALA A 68 28.72 5.15 12.47
N PRO A 69 29.98 5.15 11.99
CA PRO A 69 30.27 5.18 10.56
C PRO A 69 29.65 4.03 9.75
N ALA A 70 29.71 2.79 10.27
CA ALA A 70 29.11 1.63 9.61
C ALA A 70 27.59 1.76 9.53
N SER A 71 26.94 2.17 10.63
CA SER A 71 25.51 2.50 10.64
C SER A 71 25.13 3.45 9.51
N GLY A 72 25.87 4.54 9.32
CA GLY A 72 25.58 5.50 8.24
C GLY A 72 25.68 4.90 6.84
N ARG A 73 26.70 4.07 6.58
CA ARG A 73 26.86 3.40 5.29
C ARG A 73 25.79 2.33 5.07
N MET A 74 25.39 1.60 6.12
CA MET A 74 24.30 0.64 6.09
C MET A 74 22.96 1.31 5.80
N CYS A 75 22.68 2.50 6.34
CA CYS A 75 21.46 3.27 6.00
C CYS A 75 21.39 3.60 4.50
N VAL A 76 22.52 3.96 3.87
CA VAL A 76 22.59 4.16 2.42
C VAL A 76 22.37 2.84 1.69
N GLY A 77 23.02 1.77 2.14
CA GLY A 77 22.89 0.44 1.56
C GLY A 77 21.45 -0.08 1.55
N GLU A 78 20.78 -0.02 2.69
CA GLU A 78 19.39 -0.48 2.88
C GLU A 78 18.40 0.34 2.05
N ALA A 79 18.58 1.65 1.97
CA ALA A 79 17.76 2.47 1.08
C ALA A 79 17.90 2.03 -0.40
N ILE A 80 19.11 1.61 -0.82
CA ILE A 80 19.35 1.09 -2.17
C ILE A 80 18.78 -0.31 -2.35
N THR A 81 18.95 -1.22 -1.38
CA THR A 81 18.38 -2.58 -1.49
C THR A 81 16.85 -2.54 -1.50
N ASN A 82 16.22 -1.66 -0.73
CA ASN A 82 14.77 -1.49 -0.76
C ASN A 82 14.21 -0.98 -2.11
N ILE A 83 14.98 -0.18 -2.85
CA ILE A 83 14.52 0.41 -4.13
C ILE A 83 15.01 -0.35 -5.37
N ALA A 84 15.87 -1.36 -5.20
CA ALA A 84 16.60 -2.00 -6.29
C ALA A 84 15.67 -2.71 -7.29
N ALA A 85 14.52 -3.21 -6.84
CA ALA A 85 13.57 -3.96 -7.66
C ALA A 85 12.54 -3.09 -8.41
N VAL A 86 12.87 -1.82 -8.64
CA VAL A 86 12.08 -0.86 -9.44
C VAL A 86 12.85 -0.47 -10.69
N ASN A 87 12.18 -0.33 -11.84
CA ASN A 87 12.83 0.00 -13.11
C ASN A 87 13.29 1.48 -13.19
N ILE A 88 14.49 1.76 -12.69
CA ILE A 88 15.08 3.11 -12.56
C ILE A 88 16.17 3.32 -13.62
N GLY A 89 16.98 2.30 -13.89
CA GLY A 89 18.17 2.37 -14.73
C GLY A 89 19.43 2.66 -13.93
N ASP A 90 20.13 3.74 -14.24
CA ASP A 90 21.41 4.08 -13.60
C ASP A 90 21.24 4.45 -12.11
N ILE A 91 22.17 3.99 -11.26
CA ILE A 91 22.14 4.23 -9.81
C ILE A 91 22.20 5.73 -9.47
N GLY A 92 22.86 6.54 -10.30
CA GLY A 92 22.98 7.98 -10.12
C GLY A 92 21.65 8.73 -10.30
N ASN A 93 20.61 8.08 -10.82
CA ASN A 93 19.26 8.63 -10.83
C ASN A 93 18.64 8.72 -9.43
N ILE A 94 19.17 7.96 -8.46
CA ILE A 94 18.70 7.97 -7.08
C ILE A 94 19.24 9.21 -6.34
N LYS A 95 18.36 9.90 -5.63
CA LYS A 95 18.62 11.09 -4.83
C LYS A 95 18.25 10.85 -3.38
N LEU A 96 19.12 11.27 -2.46
CA LEU A 96 18.96 10.97 -1.04
C LEU A 96 18.56 12.21 -0.25
N SER A 97 17.68 12.04 0.74
CA SER A 97 17.58 12.92 1.89
C SER A 97 18.35 12.31 3.05
N ALA A 98 19.22 13.08 3.71
CA ALA A 98 19.90 12.65 4.93
C ALA A 98 19.37 13.42 6.15
N ASN A 99 18.68 12.72 7.06
CA ASN A 99 18.18 13.31 8.30
C ASN A 99 18.97 12.79 9.51
N TRP A 100 19.62 13.71 10.22
CA TRP A 100 20.60 13.42 11.26
C TRP A 100 20.04 13.68 12.66
N MET A 101 19.88 12.63 13.46
CA MET A 101 19.49 12.74 14.86
C MET A 101 20.69 12.36 15.73
N ALA A 102 21.07 13.23 16.67
CA ALA A 102 22.18 12.99 17.59
C ALA A 102 21.96 13.68 18.94
N ALA A 103 22.67 13.25 19.97
CA ALA A 103 22.69 13.91 21.27
C ALA A 103 23.98 14.73 21.44
N CYS A 104 24.10 15.84 20.70
CA CYS A 104 25.32 16.65 20.70
C CYS A 104 25.67 17.17 22.10
N GLY A 105 26.96 17.22 22.39
CA GLY A 105 27.51 17.53 23.71
C GLY A 105 27.49 16.38 24.72
N ASN A 106 26.89 15.23 24.39
CA ASN A 106 27.18 14.00 25.13
C ASN A 106 28.55 13.44 24.69
N GLU A 107 29.26 12.85 25.64
CA GLU A 107 30.59 12.28 25.41
C GLU A 107 30.59 11.30 24.23
N GLY A 108 31.45 11.56 23.25
CA GLY A 108 31.62 10.75 22.03
C GLY A 108 30.62 11.01 20.90
N GLU A 109 29.45 11.59 21.15
CA GLU A 109 28.41 11.72 20.11
C GLU A 109 28.77 12.74 19.02
N ASP A 110 29.46 13.83 19.36
CA ASP A 110 29.91 14.84 18.38
C ASP A 110 30.93 14.25 17.38
N GLU A 111 31.85 13.42 17.87
CA GLU A 111 32.84 12.74 17.03
C GLU A 111 32.18 11.67 16.16
N LYS A 112 31.27 10.87 16.74
CA LYS A 112 30.49 9.88 15.98
C LYS A 112 29.75 10.57 14.84
N LEU A 113 29.07 11.68 15.10
CA LEU A 113 28.36 12.44 14.07
C LEU A 113 29.28 12.86 12.94
N TYR A 114 30.41 13.50 13.25
CA TYR A 114 31.35 13.94 12.23
C TYR A 114 31.86 12.76 11.37
N ARG A 115 32.30 11.67 12.02
CA ARG A 115 32.84 10.50 11.33
C ARG A 115 31.78 9.79 10.48
N THR A 116 30.53 9.73 10.94
CA THR A 116 29.43 9.15 10.16
C THR A 116 29.08 10.00 8.95
N VAL A 117 29.01 11.33 9.09
CA VAL A 117 28.81 12.25 7.96
C VAL A 117 29.91 12.08 6.92
N GLU A 118 31.18 12.01 7.36
CA GLU A 118 32.31 11.79 6.46
C GLU A 118 32.22 10.44 5.72
N ALA A 119 31.90 9.36 6.46
CA ALA A 119 31.72 8.03 5.91
C ALA A 119 30.62 7.96 4.85
N VAL A 120 29.47 8.56 5.13
CA VAL A 120 28.32 8.61 4.21
C VAL A 120 28.66 9.45 2.98
N SER A 121 29.35 10.58 3.15
CA SER A 121 29.81 11.41 2.04
C SER A 121 30.72 10.64 1.08
N LYS A 122 31.74 9.95 1.62
CA LYS A 122 32.65 9.10 0.84
C LYS A 122 31.91 7.96 0.12
N ALA A 123 30.98 7.28 0.82
CA ALA A 123 30.20 6.20 0.24
C ALA A 123 29.30 6.69 -0.91
N CYS A 124 28.60 7.81 -0.73
CA CYS A 124 27.75 8.40 -1.76
C CYS A 124 28.56 8.83 -3.00
N GLN A 125 29.73 9.45 -2.80
CA GLN A 125 30.64 9.81 -3.90
C GLN A 125 31.08 8.58 -4.69
N ALA A 126 31.41 7.47 -4.02
CA ALA A 126 31.82 6.23 -4.69
C ALA A 126 30.67 5.53 -5.45
N LEU A 127 29.43 5.73 -5.00
CA LEU A 127 28.22 5.17 -5.61
C LEU A 127 27.59 6.08 -6.68
N ASP A 128 28.13 7.27 -6.91
CA ASP A 128 27.53 8.34 -7.73
C ASP A 128 26.14 8.80 -7.23
N LEU A 129 25.91 8.71 -5.92
CA LEU A 129 24.70 9.16 -5.25
C LEU A 129 24.84 10.60 -4.74
N SER A 130 23.80 11.41 -4.92
CA SER A 130 23.78 12.77 -4.38
C SER A 130 22.81 12.90 -3.21
N ILE A 131 23.19 13.68 -2.20
CA ILE A 131 22.34 14.09 -1.07
C ILE A 131 21.96 15.58 -1.26
N PRO A 132 20.95 15.92 -2.09
CA PRO A 132 20.59 17.31 -2.34
C PRO A 132 19.78 17.97 -1.22
N VAL A 133 19.29 17.20 -0.24
CA VAL A 133 18.43 17.69 0.84
C VAL A 133 18.74 16.95 2.15
N GLY A 134 18.47 17.59 3.27
CA GLY A 134 18.64 16.99 4.59
C GLY A 134 18.20 17.92 5.70
N LYS A 135 18.25 17.39 6.93
CA LYS A 135 17.94 18.13 8.16
C LYS A 135 18.68 17.50 9.33
N ASP A 136 18.77 18.23 10.44
CA ASP A 136 19.36 17.76 11.68
C ASP A 136 18.46 18.06 12.91
N SER A 137 18.61 17.21 13.94
CA SER A 137 18.03 17.36 15.28
C SER A 137 19.04 16.87 16.32
N LEU A 138 19.68 17.82 17.02
CA LEU A 138 20.93 17.57 17.75
C LEU A 138 20.78 17.49 19.28
N SER A 139 19.56 17.38 19.80
CA SER A 139 19.27 17.34 21.23
C SER A 139 18.55 16.04 21.65
N MET A 140 18.93 14.89 21.07
CA MET A 140 18.21 13.62 21.22
C MET A 140 18.49 12.88 22.55
N LYS A 141 18.27 13.58 23.66
CA LYS A 141 18.43 13.09 25.03
C LYS A 141 17.32 13.61 25.93
N THR A 142 16.88 12.76 26.84
CA THR A 142 15.96 13.14 27.92
C THR A 142 16.64 12.91 29.27
N VAL A 143 16.48 13.86 30.18
CA VAL A 143 17.00 13.80 31.56
C VAL A 143 15.85 14.07 32.52
N TRP A 144 15.74 13.29 33.58
CA TRP A 144 14.73 13.49 34.62
C TRP A 144 15.26 13.06 35.99
N GLN A 145 14.53 13.45 37.03
CA GLN A 145 14.76 13.01 38.40
C GLN A 145 13.78 11.88 38.71
N ASP A 146 14.30 10.75 39.21
CA ASP A 146 13.51 9.61 39.67
C ASP A 146 13.89 9.33 41.13
N ASP A 147 13.02 9.78 42.04
CA ASP A 147 13.33 9.89 43.47
C ASP A 147 14.65 10.64 43.73
N ALA A 148 15.67 9.95 44.27
CA ALA A 148 16.99 10.52 44.54
C ALA A 148 17.94 10.42 43.33
N ASP A 149 17.60 9.62 42.32
CA ASP A 149 18.50 9.34 41.20
C ASP A 149 18.22 10.24 40.00
N LYS A 150 19.30 10.85 39.48
CA LYS A 150 19.26 11.54 38.19
C LYS A 150 19.36 10.50 37.07
N LYS A 151 18.32 10.36 36.27
CA LYS A 151 18.27 9.42 35.14
C LYS A 151 18.37 10.14 33.80
N SER A 152 18.87 9.42 32.80
CA SER A 152 18.89 9.91 31.42
C SER A 152 18.75 8.78 30.42
N VAL A 153 18.06 9.05 29.31
CA VAL A 153 18.02 8.20 28.12
C VAL A 153 18.60 9.01 26.97
N VAL A 154 19.57 8.42 26.27
CA VAL A 154 20.30 9.02 25.16
C VAL A 154 20.01 8.19 23.93
N SER A 155 19.52 8.84 22.87
CA SER A 155 19.33 8.15 21.60
C SER A 155 20.70 7.86 20.98
N PRO A 156 20.89 6.71 20.29
CA PRO A 156 22.03 6.54 19.41
C PRO A 156 22.08 7.65 18.35
N LEU A 157 23.24 7.91 17.77
CA LEU A 157 23.29 8.54 16.46
C LEU A 157 22.35 7.79 15.52
N SER A 158 21.39 8.52 14.95
CA SER A 158 20.35 7.94 14.12
C SER A 158 20.30 8.72 12.82
N LEU A 159 20.91 8.14 11.78
CA LEU A 159 20.73 8.62 10.41
C LEU A 159 19.51 7.93 9.81
N ILE A 160 18.67 8.71 9.14
CA ILE A 160 17.62 8.20 8.28
C ILE A 160 17.91 8.66 6.85
N ILE A 161 18.12 7.69 5.96
CA ILE A 161 18.21 7.94 4.52
C ILE A 161 16.84 7.68 3.91
N SER A 162 16.34 8.66 3.15
CA SER A 162 15.21 8.46 2.25
C SER A 162 15.72 8.59 0.81
N ALA A 163 15.50 7.57 -0.02
CA ALA A 163 15.90 7.59 -1.42
C ALA A 163 14.70 7.88 -2.33
N PHE A 164 14.94 8.67 -3.37
CA PHE A 164 13.97 9.09 -4.36
C PHE A 164 14.53 8.86 -5.76
N ALA A 165 13.75 8.29 -6.68
CA ALA A 165 14.23 8.03 -8.04
C ALA A 165 13.10 8.18 -9.09
N PRO A 166 13.41 8.70 -10.29
CA PRO A 166 12.50 8.58 -11.42
C PRO A 166 12.39 7.11 -11.87
N VAL A 167 11.18 6.69 -12.20
CA VAL A 167 10.87 5.33 -12.65
C VAL A 167 10.54 5.37 -14.13
N GLN A 168 11.18 4.49 -14.90
CA GLN A 168 10.99 4.39 -16.35
C GLN A 168 9.69 3.69 -16.71
N ASP A 169 9.36 2.63 -15.97
CA ASP A 169 8.11 1.89 -16.10
C ASP A 169 7.70 1.29 -14.76
N VAL A 170 6.65 1.84 -14.14
CA VAL A 170 6.16 1.38 -12.84
C VAL A 170 5.72 -0.08 -12.88
N ARG A 171 5.24 -0.59 -14.02
CA ARG A 171 4.68 -1.94 -14.15
C ARG A 171 5.71 -3.06 -13.96
N LYS A 172 7.00 -2.73 -14.02
CA LYS A 172 8.12 -3.64 -13.80
C LYS A 172 8.54 -3.72 -12.32
N THR A 173 7.84 -3.02 -11.42
CA THR A 173 8.10 -3.08 -9.98
C THR A 173 7.83 -4.50 -9.47
N VAL A 174 8.81 -5.10 -8.79
CA VAL A 174 8.73 -6.44 -8.22
C VAL A 174 8.51 -6.33 -6.72
N THR A 175 7.77 -7.28 -6.14
CA THR A 175 7.39 -7.28 -4.71
C THR A 175 7.83 -8.57 -4.02
N PRO A 176 7.72 -8.66 -2.69
CA PRO A 176 7.96 -9.91 -1.95
C PRO A 176 6.94 -11.03 -2.18
N GLU A 177 5.84 -10.79 -2.91
CA GLU A 177 4.84 -11.83 -3.19
C GLU A 177 5.44 -12.97 -4.01
N LEU A 178 5.69 -14.11 -3.36
CA LEU A 178 6.09 -15.33 -4.04
C LEU A 178 5.02 -15.78 -5.03
N LYS A 179 5.45 -16.07 -6.26
CA LYS A 179 4.59 -16.55 -7.34
C LYS A 179 4.55 -18.07 -7.34
N ASP A 180 3.38 -18.64 -7.54
CA ASP A 180 3.20 -20.09 -7.66
C ASP A 180 3.64 -20.54 -9.07
N VAL A 181 4.95 -20.63 -9.24
CA VAL A 181 5.61 -21.05 -10.48
C VAL A 181 6.38 -22.34 -10.21
N GLU A 182 6.02 -23.40 -10.95
CA GLU A 182 6.63 -24.72 -10.85
C GLU A 182 8.16 -24.64 -10.96
N ASP A 183 8.84 -25.39 -10.09
CA ASP A 183 10.30 -25.48 -10.00
C ASP A 183 11.07 -24.16 -9.80
N SER A 184 10.38 -23.04 -9.52
CA SER A 184 11.04 -21.80 -9.16
C SER A 184 11.86 -21.94 -7.87
N VAL A 185 12.93 -21.17 -7.80
CA VAL A 185 13.89 -21.23 -6.68
C VAL A 185 14.06 -19.84 -6.06
N LEU A 186 14.35 -19.82 -4.76
CA LEU A 186 14.72 -18.62 -4.03
C LEU A 186 16.25 -18.59 -3.91
N LEU A 187 16.85 -17.57 -4.52
CA LEU A 187 18.28 -17.32 -4.49
C LEU A 187 18.57 -16.15 -3.56
N PHE A 188 19.54 -16.31 -2.68
CA PHE A 188 19.97 -15.31 -1.71
C PHE A 188 21.31 -14.70 -2.13
N ILE A 189 21.36 -13.37 -2.10
CA ILE A 189 22.51 -12.56 -2.45
C ILE A 189 23.09 -11.99 -1.17
N ASP A 190 24.26 -12.51 -0.76
CA ASP A 190 24.91 -12.10 0.49
C ASP A 190 25.94 -11.01 0.25
N LEU A 191 25.56 -9.75 0.46
CA LEU A 191 26.51 -8.63 0.39
C LEU A 191 27.37 -8.50 1.65
N GLY A 192 27.13 -9.33 2.67
CA GLY A 192 28.02 -9.51 3.82
C GLY A 192 29.19 -10.46 3.57
N PHE A 193 29.20 -11.19 2.44
CA PHE A 193 30.27 -12.12 2.06
C PHE A 193 30.63 -13.12 3.17
N GLY A 194 29.62 -13.67 3.84
CA GLY A 194 29.77 -14.67 4.90
C GLY A 194 30.26 -14.11 6.24
N LYS A 195 30.48 -12.79 6.39
CA LYS A 195 30.90 -12.19 7.66
C LYS A 195 29.87 -12.40 8.77
N ALA A 196 28.59 -12.33 8.43
CA ALA A 196 27.44 -12.57 9.30
C ALA A 196 27.49 -11.80 10.64
N ARG A 197 27.84 -10.51 10.60
CA ARG A 197 28.02 -9.67 11.80
C ARG A 197 26.67 -9.43 12.51
N MET A 198 26.67 -9.57 13.84
CA MET A 198 25.45 -9.60 14.67
C MET A 198 25.27 -8.36 15.55
N GLY A 199 26.28 -7.48 15.63
CA GLY A 199 26.24 -6.27 16.44
C GLY A 199 25.14 -5.33 15.97
N GLY A 200 24.23 -4.96 16.86
CA GLY A 200 23.09 -4.10 16.57
C GLY A 200 21.87 -4.82 16.00
N SER A 201 21.93 -6.15 15.78
CA SER A 201 20.82 -6.90 15.20
C SER A 201 19.59 -6.96 16.10
N ALA A 202 18.40 -7.13 15.50
CA ALA A 202 17.15 -7.43 16.18
C ALA A 202 17.26 -8.67 17.06
N PHE A 203 17.99 -9.70 16.62
CA PHE A 203 18.28 -10.89 17.43
C PHE A 203 19.11 -10.55 18.67
N GLY A 204 20.18 -9.76 18.51
CA GLY A 204 20.97 -9.27 19.66
C GLY A 204 20.11 -8.47 20.64
N GLN A 205 19.27 -7.57 20.13
CA GLN A 205 18.41 -6.72 20.94
C GLN A 205 17.44 -7.51 21.82
N VAL A 206 16.73 -8.51 21.28
CA VAL A 206 15.75 -9.28 22.06
C VAL A 206 16.38 -10.16 23.15
N TYR A 207 17.68 -10.44 23.04
CA TYR A 207 18.47 -11.13 24.06
C TYR A 207 19.30 -10.19 24.94
N ASN A 208 19.12 -8.87 24.83
CA ASN A 208 19.92 -7.85 25.51
C ASN A 208 21.44 -8.03 25.29
N ASN A 209 21.83 -8.49 24.10
CA ASN A 209 23.23 -8.71 23.73
C ASN A 209 23.81 -7.48 23.03
N MET A 210 24.78 -6.84 23.68
CA MET A 210 25.50 -5.65 23.18
C MET A 210 26.95 -5.97 22.74
N SER A 211 27.21 -7.19 22.27
CA SER A 211 28.54 -7.64 21.82
C SER A 211 28.57 -8.02 20.34
N GLY A 212 29.77 -8.19 19.80
CA GLY A 212 30.01 -8.55 18.40
C GLY A 212 30.37 -7.35 17.53
N GLU A 213 30.61 -7.63 16.25
CA GLU A 213 30.92 -6.62 15.24
C GLU A 213 29.65 -6.14 14.56
N ALA A 214 29.62 -4.86 14.16
CA ALA A 214 28.54 -4.24 13.39
C ALA A 214 28.56 -4.66 11.90
N PRO A 215 27.40 -4.93 11.27
CA PRO A 215 27.34 -5.03 9.82
C PRO A 215 27.75 -3.71 9.16
N ASP A 216 28.32 -3.78 7.96
CA ASP A 216 28.86 -2.62 7.25
C ASP A 216 28.87 -2.82 5.72
N LEU A 217 28.74 -1.72 4.98
CA LEU A 217 29.04 -1.67 3.56
C LEU A 217 30.55 -1.50 3.37
N ASP A 218 31.27 -2.62 3.40
CA ASP A 218 32.73 -2.62 3.32
C ASP A 218 33.27 -2.18 1.94
N ASP A 219 32.49 -2.42 0.88
CA ASP A 219 32.88 -2.15 -0.50
C ASP A 219 31.67 -1.68 -1.32
N THR A 220 31.61 -0.37 -1.55
CA THR A 220 30.59 0.29 -2.36
C THR A 220 30.49 -0.24 -3.79
N GLY A 221 31.57 -0.78 -4.36
CA GLY A 221 31.57 -1.36 -5.69
C GLY A 221 30.67 -2.60 -5.78
N ARG A 222 30.57 -3.38 -4.70
CA ARG A 222 29.69 -4.55 -4.62
C ARG A 222 28.22 -4.18 -4.60
N LEU A 223 27.87 -3.12 -3.85
CA LEU A 223 26.49 -2.61 -3.84
C LEU A 223 26.11 -2.05 -5.22
N LYS A 224 27.02 -1.33 -5.89
CA LYS A 224 26.79 -0.85 -7.26
C LYS A 224 26.63 -2.00 -8.25
N ALA A 225 27.46 -3.04 -8.15
CA ALA A 225 27.34 -4.24 -8.99
C ALA A 225 26.02 -4.98 -8.74
N PHE A 226 25.62 -5.13 -7.47
CA PHE A 226 24.33 -5.71 -7.08
C PHE A 226 23.18 -4.94 -7.71
N TYR A 227 23.14 -3.63 -7.52
CA TYR A 227 22.10 -2.78 -8.06
C TYR A 227 21.99 -2.92 -9.58
N ASN A 228 23.11 -2.87 -10.29
CA ASN A 228 23.14 -3.01 -11.75
C ASN A 228 22.60 -4.37 -12.23
N VAL A 229 22.93 -5.46 -11.53
CA VAL A 229 22.42 -6.79 -11.83
C VAL A 229 20.91 -6.85 -11.60
N ILE A 230 20.41 -6.33 -10.47
CA ILE A 230 18.96 -6.30 -10.19
C ILE A 230 18.22 -5.43 -11.23
N GLN A 231 18.75 -4.26 -11.59
CA GLN A 231 18.17 -3.41 -12.63
C GLN A 231 18.08 -4.12 -13.99
N GLN A 232 19.11 -4.90 -14.35
CA GLN A 232 19.07 -5.73 -15.56
C GLN A 232 17.94 -6.77 -15.49
N LEU A 233 17.82 -7.49 -14.36
CA LEU A 233 16.80 -8.52 -14.20
C LEU A 233 15.37 -7.94 -14.16
N VAL A 234 15.19 -6.75 -13.59
CA VAL A 234 13.92 -5.98 -13.65
C VAL A 234 13.59 -5.56 -15.08
N ALA A 235 14.58 -5.03 -15.81
CA ALA A 235 14.39 -4.61 -17.20
C ALA A 235 14.01 -5.78 -18.12
N GLU A 236 14.58 -6.98 -17.87
CA GLU A 236 14.36 -8.21 -18.63
C GLU A 236 13.18 -9.08 -18.14
N ASP A 237 12.41 -8.62 -17.14
CA ASP A 237 11.28 -9.36 -16.54
C ASP A 237 11.67 -10.76 -16.00
N LYS A 238 12.85 -10.86 -15.37
CA LYS A 238 13.41 -12.12 -14.86
C LYS A 238 13.14 -12.40 -13.39
N LEU A 239 12.72 -11.41 -12.63
CA LEU A 239 12.40 -11.55 -11.21
C LEU A 239 10.90 -11.87 -11.04
N LEU A 240 10.60 -12.99 -10.39
CA LEU A 240 9.22 -13.33 -9.99
C LEU A 240 8.83 -12.61 -8.69
N ALA A 241 9.76 -12.55 -7.75
CA ALA A 241 9.65 -11.86 -6.48
C ALA A 241 11.02 -11.34 -6.03
N TYR A 242 11.03 -10.31 -5.19
CA TYR A 242 12.21 -9.71 -4.60
C TYR A 242 11.87 -9.23 -3.19
N HIS A 243 12.77 -9.47 -2.25
CA HIS A 243 12.71 -8.85 -0.93
C HIS A 243 14.13 -8.68 -0.36
N ASP A 244 14.42 -7.53 0.23
CA ASP A 244 15.73 -7.27 0.78
C ASP A 244 15.96 -7.93 2.16
N ARG A 245 17.22 -7.96 2.61
CA ARG A 245 17.60 -8.37 3.96
C ARG A 245 17.89 -7.14 4.81
N SER A 246 17.07 -6.96 5.83
CA SER A 246 17.14 -5.87 6.80
C SER A 246 16.94 -6.41 8.23
N ASP A 247 16.06 -5.81 9.04
CA ASP A 247 15.87 -6.18 10.44
C ASP A 247 15.30 -7.59 10.59
N GLY A 248 15.90 -8.40 11.47
CA GLY A 248 15.55 -9.81 11.62
C GLY A 248 16.21 -10.75 10.59
N GLY A 249 17.00 -10.20 9.66
CA GLY A 249 17.88 -10.94 8.77
C GLY A 249 17.15 -11.80 7.74
N LEU A 250 17.87 -12.79 7.20
CA LEU A 250 17.35 -13.72 6.18
C LEU A 250 16.10 -14.46 6.65
N PHE A 251 15.97 -14.72 7.95
CA PHE A 251 14.78 -15.35 8.53
C PHE A 251 13.52 -14.49 8.31
N ALA A 252 13.59 -13.19 8.63
CA ALA A 252 12.47 -12.28 8.43
C ALA A 252 12.14 -12.15 6.94
N THR A 253 13.15 -11.94 6.09
CA THR A 253 12.97 -11.87 4.63
C THR A 253 12.20 -13.07 4.07
N LEU A 254 12.65 -14.30 4.37
CA LEU A 254 11.98 -15.51 3.87
C LEU A 254 10.56 -15.67 4.44
N ALA A 255 10.37 -15.36 5.73
CA ALA A 255 9.06 -15.46 6.36
C ALA A 255 8.07 -14.44 5.76
N GLU A 256 8.48 -13.20 5.54
CA GLU A 256 7.65 -12.14 4.97
C GLU A 256 7.28 -12.41 3.51
N MET A 257 8.21 -12.94 2.71
CA MET A 257 7.91 -13.44 1.36
C MET A 257 6.85 -14.57 1.39
N ALA A 258 6.97 -15.52 2.33
CA ALA A 258 5.99 -16.58 2.53
C ALA A 258 4.64 -16.06 3.02
N PHE A 259 4.60 -15.01 3.83
CA PHE A 259 3.36 -14.36 4.27
C PHE A 259 2.64 -13.67 3.11
N ALA A 260 3.39 -12.97 2.25
CA ALA A 260 2.85 -12.30 1.07
C ALA A 260 2.29 -13.30 0.04
N GLY A 261 3.02 -14.39 -0.22
CA GLY A 261 2.59 -15.46 -1.13
C GLY A 261 1.54 -16.42 -0.55
N ARG A 262 1.40 -16.49 0.78
CA ARG A 262 0.69 -17.55 1.53
C ARG A 262 1.07 -18.95 1.03
N CYS A 263 2.33 -19.28 1.22
CA CYS A 263 2.87 -20.60 0.91
C CYS A 263 3.88 -21.03 1.98
N GLY A 264 4.19 -22.33 2.05
CA GLY A 264 5.33 -22.83 2.81
C GLY A 264 6.66 -22.67 2.06
N LEU A 265 7.76 -22.93 2.75
CA LEU A 265 9.13 -22.89 2.22
C LEU A 265 9.96 -24.06 2.73
N ASN A 266 10.72 -24.66 1.83
CA ASN A 266 11.80 -25.60 2.16
C ASN A 266 13.14 -24.87 2.10
N VAL A 267 13.66 -24.43 3.25
CA VAL A 267 14.88 -23.62 3.38
C VAL A 267 16.08 -24.51 3.72
N ASP A 268 17.16 -24.37 2.96
CA ASP A 268 18.41 -25.11 3.16
C ASP A 268 19.60 -24.16 3.38
N LEU A 269 20.14 -24.17 4.59
CA LEU A 269 21.26 -23.33 5.01
C LEU A 269 22.62 -23.96 4.71
N THR A 270 22.67 -25.18 4.17
CA THR A 270 23.90 -25.96 4.01
C THR A 270 24.99 -25.20 3.29
N SER A 271 24.65 -24.48 2.20
CA SER A 271 25.62 -23.71 1.43
C SER A 271 26.20 -22.50 2.19
N LEU A 272 25.47 -21.99 3.18
CA LEU A 272 25.87 -20.83 3.98
C LEU A 272 26.76 -21.22 5.17
N VAL A 273 26.65 -22.46 5.67
CA VAL A 273 27.35 -22.92 6.89
C VAL A 273 28.40 -24.01 6.64
N ALA A 274 28.62 -24.40 5.38
CA ALA A 274 29.39 -25.60 5.00
C ALA A 274 30.80 -25.71 5.60
N ASN A 275 31.44 -24.59 5.94
CA ASN A 275 32.82 -24.53 6.44
C ASN A 275 32.93 -24.13 7.92
N GLN A 276 31.83 -24.20 8.67
CA GLN A 276 31.78 -23.76 10.06
C GLN A 276 31.93 -24.93 11.03
N ALA A 277 32.71 -24.72 12.09
CA ALA A 277 32.97 -25.76 13.10
C ALA A 277 31.72 -26.08 13.93
N ASP A 278 30.94 -25.05 14.27
CA ASP A 278 29.63 -25.18 14.90
C ASP A 278 28.54 -24.76 13.91
N VAL A 279 27.92 -25.75 13.27
CA VAL A 279 26.89 -25.52 12.25
C VAL A 279 25.62 -24.89 12.82
N ASN A 280 25.32 -25.07 14.11
CA ASN A 280 24.10 -24.53 14.71
C ASN A 280 24.27 -23.06 15.06
N GLU A 281 25.40 -22.69 15.66
CA GLU A 281 25.76 -21.29 15.89
C GLU A 281 25.85 -20.52 14.56
N ALA A 282 26.49 -21.13 13.55
CA ALA A 282 26.56 -20.56 12.21
C ALA A 282 25.18 -20.41 11.55
N SER A 283 24.25 -21.34 11.80
CA SER A 283 22.88 -21.26 11.28
C SER A 283 22.12 -20.07 11.89
N ILE A 284 22.28 -19.83 13.20
CA ILE A 284 21.71 -18.65 13.86
C ILE A 284 22.27 -17.38 13.23
N ARG A 285 23.60 -17.29 13.07
CA ARG A 285 24.23 -16.12 12.44
C ARG A 285 23.78 -15.94 10.99
N ALA A 286 23.72 -16.99 10.19
CA ALA A 286 23.26 -16.94 8.80
C ALA A 286 21.81 -16.43 8.68
N LEU A 287 20.94 -16.83 9.61
CA LEU A 287 19.53 -16.43 9.63
C LEU A 287 19.31 -15.00 10.13
N PHE A 288 20.07 -14.55 11.12
CA PHE A 288 19.73 -13.35 11.89
C PHE A 288 20.73 -12.19 11.78
N ASN A 289 21.82 -12.35 11.03
CA ASN A 289 22.66 -11.20 10.69
C ASN A 289 21.91 -10.23 9.76
N GLU A 290 22.20 -8.95 9.92
CA GLU A 290 21.54 -7.84 9.22
C GLU A 290 22.53 -7.13 8.29
N GLU A 291 23.43 -7.90 7.69
CA GLU A 291 24.25 -7.44 6.57
C GLU A 291 23.35 -7.15 5.36
N LEU A 292 23.80 -6.31 4.42
CA LEU A 292 23.03 -6.03 3.21
C LEU A 292 22.85 -7.31 2.36
N GLY A 293 21.77 -7.37 1.60
CA GLY A 293 21.47 -8.50 0.72
C GLY A 293 20.02 -8.51 0.28
N ALA A 294 19.65 -9.53 -0.49
CA ALA A 294 18.27 -9.75 -0.90
C ALA A 294 18.02 -11.21 -1.27
N VAL A 295 16.75 -11.61 -1.22
CA VAL A 295 16.26 -12.87 -1.76
C VAL A 295 15.46 -12.56 -3.03
N ILE A 296 15.76 -13.29 -4.10
CA ILE A 296 15.05 -13.22 -5.38
C ILE A 296 14.43 -14.57 -5.71
N GLN A 297 13.19 -14.56 -6.21
CA GLN A 297 12.56 -15.74 -6.78
C GLN A 297 12.76 -15.75 -8.29
N ILE A 298 13.31 -16.84 -8.81
CA ILE A 298 13.65 -17.02 -10.23
C ILE A 298 12.99 -18.28 -10.78
N ALA A 299 12.43 -18.18 -11.98
CA ALA A 299 11.89 -19.33 -12.69
C ALA A 299 12.99 -20.33 -13.07
N LYS A 300 12.68 -21.63 -13.04
CA LYS A 300 13.69 -22.69 -13.20
C LYS A 300 14.56 -22.52 -14.46
N GLN A 301 13.95 -22.14 -15.57
CA GLN A 301 14.61 -21.97 -16.87
C GLN A 301 15.65 -20.84 -16.88
N ASP A 302 15.51 -19.85 -15.99
CA ASP A 302 16.35 -18.65 -15.97
C ASP A 302 17.51 -18.75 -14.96
N VAL A 303 17.49 -19.73 -14.05
CA VAL A 303 18.47 -19.88 -12.96
C VAL A 303 19.91 -19.87 -13.47
N ALA A 304 20.23 -20.65 -14.51
CA ALA A 304 21.60 -20.75 -15.01
C ALA A 304 22.12 -19.42 -15.60
N ALA A 305 21.23 -18.65 -16.24
CA ALA A 305 21.58 -17.33 -16.77
C ALA A 305 21.81 -16.31 -15.64
N VAL A 306 20.96 -16.35 -14.60
CA VAL A 306 21.11 -15.52 -13.40
C VAL A 306 22.41 -15.85 -12.65
N GLU A 307 22.71 -17.12 -12.42
CA GLU A 307 23.97 -17.55 -11.80
C GLU A 307 25.20 -17.05 -12.57
N ALA A 308 25.17 -17.11 -13.91
CA ALA A 308 26.24 -16.61 -14.75
C ALA A 308 26.42 -15.09 -14.63
N LEU A 309 25.33 -14.34 -14.48
CA LEU A 309 25.34 -12.89 -14.29
C LEU A 309 25.98 -12.51 -12.94
N PHE A 310 25.54 -13.13 -11.84
CA PHE A 310 26.10 -12.90 -10.50
C PHE A 310 27.57 -13.32 -10.42
N LYS A 311 27.94 -14.44 -11.06
CA LYS A 311 29.35 -14.86 -11.16
C LYS A 311 30.20 -13.84 -11.90
N SER A 312 29.70 -13.27 -13.00
CA SER A 312 30.40 -12.24 -13.79
C SER A 312 30.56 -10.94 -12.99
N ALA A 313 29.60 -10.62 -12.13
CA ALA A 313 29.65 -9.50 -11.20
C ALA A 313 30.47 -9.78 -9.91
N ALA A 314 31.02 -10.99 -9.76
CA ALA A 314 31.72 -11.45 -8.56
C ALA A 314 30.90 -11.30 -7.25
N LEU A 315 29.60 -11.55 -7.33
CA LEU A 315 28.67 -11.49 -6.20
C LEU A 315 28.30 -12.90 -5.71
N PRO A 316 28.28 -13.14 -4.38
CA PRO A 316 27.80 -14.40 -3.82
C PRO A 316 26.31 -14.61 -4.11
N LEU A 317 25.98 -15.81 -4.58
CA LEU A 317 24.60 -16.22 -4.84
C LEU A 317 24.40 -17.64 -4.33
N HIS A 318 23.38 -17.84 -3.52
CA HIS A 318 23.09 -19.10 -2.85
C HIS A 318 21.66 -19.51 -3.11
N THR A 319 21.42 -20.72 -3.62
CA THR A 319 20.07 -21.30 -3.56
C THR A 319 19.75 -21.63 -2.11
N VAL A 320 18.77 -20.94 -1.53
CA VAL A 320 18.44 -21.05 -0.10
C VAL A 320 17.07 -21.65 0.14
N ALA A 321 16.13 -21.55 -0.81
CA ALA A 321 14.81 -22.13 -0.61
C ALA A 321 14.11 -22.52 -1.91
N THR A 322 13.09 -23.36 -1.76
CA THR A 322 12.07 -23.66 -2.76
C THR A 322 10.70 -23.53 -2.12
N ILE A 323 9.65 -23.31 -2.92
CA ILE A 323 8.27 -23.28 -2.42
C ILE A 323 7.92 -24.67 -1.88
N GLY A 324 7.32 -24.70 -0.69
CA GLY A 324 6.87 -25.93 -0.03
C GLY A 324 5.58 -26.48 -0.65
N SER A 325 5.37 -27.79 -0.53
CA SER A 325 4.12 -28.44 -0.93
C SER A 325 3.00 -28.32 0.12
N ASP A 326 3.32 -27.78 1.29
CA ASP A 326 2.40 -27.50 2.39
C ASP A 326 2.63 -26.07 2.93
N GLU A 327 1.89 -25.69 3.96
CA GLU A 327 1.96 -24.36 4.59
C GLU A 327 3.09 -24.25 5.64
N LYS A 328 4.10 -25.14 5.63
CA LYS A 328 5.18 -25.09 6.61
C LYS A 328 6.38 -24.32 6.10
N ILE A 329 7.04 -23.60 7.01
CA ILE A 329 8.38 -23.09 6.80
C ILE A 329 9.33 -24.03 7.52
N ALA A 330 10.01 -24.87 6.75
CA ALA A 330 10.96 -25.87 7.23
C ALA A 330 12.39 -25.41 6.92
N ILE A 331 13.19 -25.18 7.95
CA ILE A 331 14.58 -24.76 7.86
C ILE A 331 15.48 -25.91 8.27
N ARG A 332 16.43 -26.26 7.40
CA ARG A 332 17.40 -27.33 7.63
C ARG A 332 18.84 -26.86 7.41
N ASN A 333 19.75 -27.56 8.06
CA ASN A 333 21.20 -27.49 7.81
C ASN A 333 21.75 -28.92 7.67
N GLN A 334 23.08 -29.07 7.65
CA GLN A 334 23.74 -30.37 7.53
C GLN A 334 23.43 -31.34 8.70
N ALA A 335 23.07 -30.82 9.88
CA ALA A 335 22.74 -31.62 11.06
C ALA A 335 21.25 -32.07 11.10
N GLY A 336 20.40 -31.51 10.24
CA GLY A 336 18.98 -31.85 10.14
C GLY A 336 18.06 -30.62 10.18
N ILE A 337 16.83 -30.82 10.67
CA ILE A 337 15.83 -29.75 10.81
C ILE A 337 16.21 -28.86 12.00
N VAL A 338 16.35 -27.56 11.73
CA VAL A 338 16.63 -26.51 12.71
C VAL A 338 15.33 -25.90 13.24
N LEU A 339 14.36 -25.70 12.36
CA LEU A 339 13.04 -25.17 12.69
C LEU A 339 12.00 -25.74 11.72
N GLU A 340 10.85 -26.11 12.25
CA GLU A 340 9.65 -26.41 11.45
C GLU A 340 8.45 -25.76 12.16
N GLN A 341 7.78 -24.84 11.48
CA GLN A 341 6.58 -24.15 11.97
C GLN A 341 5.60 -23.96 10.82
N THR A 342 4.32 -23.79 11.11
CA THR A 342 3.38 -23.35 10.08
C THR A 342 3.61 -21.87 9.76
N ARG A 343 3.40 -21.49 8.49
CA ARG A 343 3.41 -20.11 8.03
C ARG A 343 2.40 -19.27 8.82
N ALA A 344 1.24 -19.83 9.17
CA ALA A 344 0.22 -19.16 9.99
C ALA A 344 0.70 -18.86 11.41
N ASP A 345 1.37 -19.79 12.09
CA ASP A 345 1.93 -19.57 13.44
C ASP A 345 2.96 -18.44 13.44
N LEU A 346 3.86 -18.44 12.45
CA LEU A 346 4.88 -17.40 12.32
C LEU A 346 4.26 -16.04 11.98
N GLN A 347 3.24 -16.02 11.11
CA GLN A 347 2.53 -14.80 10.75
C GLN A 347 1.72 -14.24 11.92
N ARG A 348 1.07 -15.08 12.72
CA ARG A 348 0.42 -14.66 13.98
C ARG A 348 1.43 -14.00 14.92
N ALA A 349 2.57 -14.66 15.16
CA ALA A 349 3.63 -14.12 16.00
C ALA A 349 4.19 -12.78 15.47
N TRP A 350 4.22 -12.60 14.15
CA TRP A 350 4.63 -11.35 13.51
C TRP A 350 3.55 -10.26 13.62
N GLN A 351 2.26 -10.60 13.56
CA GLN A 351 1.16 -9.65 13.59
C GLN A 351 0.66 -9.29 15.01
N GLU A 352 1.10 -10.02 16.05
CA GLU A 352 0.75 -9.78 17.45
C GLU A 352 0.95 -8.32 17.91
N THR A 353 2.04 -7.67 17.50
CA THR A 353 2.30 -6.25 17.86
C THR A 353 1.22 -5.33 17.30
N SER A 354 0.90 -5.48 16.01
CA SER A 354 -0.14 -4.68 15.35
C SER A 354 -1.51 -4.98 15.96
N HIS A 355 -1.81 -6.24 16.23
CA HIS A 355 -3.05 -6.66 16.90
C HIS A 355 -3.20 -6.02 18.28
N ALA A 356 -2.16 -6.06 19.12
CA ALA A 356 -2.19 -5.47 20.46
C ALA A 356 -2.39 -3.95 20.41
N ILE A 357 -1.73 -3.24 19.50
CA ILE A 357 -1.87 -1.79 19.34
C ILE A 357 -3.28 -1.42 18.83
N GLN A 358 -3.78 -2.12 17.81
CA GLN A 358 -5.15 -1.90 17.33
C GLN A 358 -6.17 -2.19 18.41
N LYS A 359 -6.00 -3.26 19.20
CA LYS A 359 -6.91 -3.59 20.30
C LYS A 359 -6.94 -2.52 21.39
N LEU A 360 -5.82 -1.83 21.62
CA LEU A 360 -5.73 -0.73 22.57
C LEU A 360 -6.30 0.59 22.04
N ARG A 361 -6.17 0.84 20.73
CA ARG A 361 -6.51 2.11 20.07
C ARG A 361 -7.92 2.13 19.46
N ASP A 362 -8.32 1.03 18.85
CA ASP A 362 -9.50 0.87 17.98
C ASP A 362 -10.56 0.01 18.68
N ASN A 363 -11.64 -0.37 17.97
CA ASN A 363 -12.58 -1.35 18.48
C ASN A 363 -11.92 -2.74 18.64
N PRO A 364 -11.82 -3.30 19.86
CA PRO A 364 -11.15 -4.59 20.11
C PRO A 364 -11.70 -5.76 19.29
N ALA A 365 -13.01 -5.77 19.02
CA ALA A 365 -13.64 -6.84 18.23
C ALA A 365 -13.21 -6.79 16.75
N CYS A 366 -12.94 -5.59 16.22
CA CYS A 366 -12.41 -5.44 14.87
C CYS A 366 -10.95 -5.92 14.81
N ALA A 367 -10.11 -5.52 15.79
CA ALA A 367 -8.74 -6.02 15.88
C ALA A 367 -8.67 -7.55 15.97
N ASP A 368 -9.49 -8.16 16.84
CA ASP A 368 -9.60 -9.62 16.99
C ASP A 368 -10.08 -10.29 15.69
N SER A 369 -11.03 -9.67 14.97
CA SER A 369 -11.54 -10.15 13.67
C SER A 369 -10.46 -10.14 12.59
N GLU A 370 -9.68 -9.06 12.47
CA GLU A 370 -8.57 -8.97 11.48
C GLU A 370 -7.46 -9.98 11.78
N PHE A 371 -7.14 -10.19 13.06
CA PHE A 371 -6.12 -11.17 13.45
C PHE A 371 -6.54 -12.62 13.17
N ALA A 372 -7.82 -12.95 13.36
CA ALA A 372 -8.35 -14.29 13.10
C ALA A 372 -8.28 -14.71 11.62
N LEU A 373 -8.24 -13.75 10.69
CA LEU A 373 -8.16 -14.02 9.24
C LEU A 373 -6.80 -14.56 8.78
N ILE A 374 -5.77 -14.57 9.62
CA ILE A 374 -4.47 -15.17 9.28
C ILE A 374 -4.60 -16.66 8.93
N ASP A 375 -5.58 -17.35 9.49
CA ASP A 375 -5.85 -18.77 9.26
C ASP A 375 -6.86 -19.04 8.13
N ASP A 376 -7.48 -18.01 7.56
CA ASP A 376 -8.60 -18.13 6.61
C ASP A 376 -8.23 -17.56 5.22
N ASN A 377 -7.37 -18.30 4.53
CA ASN A 377 -6.88 -17.90 3.21
C ASN A 377 -8.03 -17.73 2.20
N ASP A 378 -9.10 -18.53 2.27
CA ASP A 378 -10.21 -18.48 1.30
C ASP A 378 -11.02 -17.19 1.44
N ARG A 379 -11.31 -16.74 2.66
CA ARG A 379 -12.06 -15.50 2.88
C ARG A 379 -11.21 -14.25 2.72
N SER A 380 -9.89 -14.35 2.92
CA SER A 380 -8.97 -13.20 2.82
C SER A 380 -8.45 -12.92 1.41
N ALA A 381 -8.51 -13.87 0.49
CA ALA A 381 -7.96 -13.68 -0.86
C ALA A 381 -8.79 -12.69 -1.68
N LEU A 382 -8.14 -11.66 -2.22
CA LEU A 382 -8.71 -10.85 -3.29
C LEU A 382 -8.81 -11.67 -4.59
N PHE A 383 -9.87 -11.43 -5.36
CA PHE A 383 -10.09 -12.03 -6.68
C PHE A 383 -10.79 -11.04 -7.60
N ALA A 384 -10.85 -11.32 -8.90
CA ALA A 384 -11.72 -10.59 -9.82
C ALA A 384 -12.54 -11.57 -10.65
N ASP A 385 -13.86 -11.47 -10.55
CA ASP A 385 -14.84 -12.18 -11.35
C ASP A 385 -15.75 -11.14 -12.03
N VAL A 386 -15.35 -10.71 -13.23
CA VAL A 386 -16.06 -9.69 -14.01
C VAL A 386 -16.94 -10.33 -15.09
N LYS A 387 -18.14 -9.79 -15.29
CA LYS A 387 -19.14 -10.32 -16.26
C LYS A 387 -19.09 -9.62 -17.62
N PHE A 388 -17.97 -8.98 -17.92
CA PHE A 388 -17.71 -8.22 -19.14
C PHE A 388 -16.24 -8.36 -19.54
N ASP A 389 -15.92 -8.10 -20.81
CA ASP A 389 -14.52 -8.04 -21.26
C ASP A 389 -13.88 -6.72 -20.81
N VAL A 390 -12.85 -6.76 -19.97
CA VAL A 390 -12.13 -5.57 -19.49
C VAL A 390 -11.45 -4.80 -20.64
N LYS A 391 -11.14 -5.48 -21.75
CA LYS A 391 -10.49 -4.88 -22.94
C LYS A 391 -11.47 -4.16 -23.86
N GLU A 392 -12.78 -4.41 -23.73
CA GLU A 392 -13.80 -3.77 -24.55
C GLU A 392 -14.13 -2.36 -24.05
N ASP A 393 -13.77 -1.33 -24.82
CA ASP A 393 -14.15 0.06 -24.54
C ASP A 393 -15.53 0.41 -25.10
N ILE A 394 -16.59 0.18 -24.31
CA ILE A 394 -17.98 0.48 -24.70
C ILE A 394 -18.26 1.98 -24.87
N ALA A 395 -17.37 2.85 -24.42
CA ALA A 395 -17.49 4.30 -24.66
C ALA A 395 -17.01 4.67 -26.07
N ALA A 396 -16.18 3.84 -26.71
CA ALA A 396 -15.50 4.18 -27.97
C ALA A 396 -16.45 4.63 -29.10
N PRO A 397 -17.63 4.00 -29.35
CA PRO A 397 -18.55 4.48 -30.39
C PRO A 397 -18.98 5.93 -30.18
N PHE A 398 -19.17 6.31 -28.92
CA PHE A 398 -19.61 7.65 -28.55
C PHE A 398 -18.47 8.66 -28.56
N VAL A 399 -17.26 8.26 -28.13
CA VAL A 399 -16.04 9.08 -28.25
C VAL A 399 -15.75 9.39 -29.72
N ASN A 400 -15.86 8.40 -30.59
CA ASN A 400 -15.58 8.53 -32.03
C ASN A 400 -16.62 9.41 -32.76
N SER A 401 -17.82 9.60 -32.20
CA SER A 401 -18.79 10.55 -32.74
C SER A 401 -18.37 12.02 -32.58
N GLY A 402 -17.41 12.30 -31.69
CA GLY A 402 -16.99 13.65 -31.32
C GLY A 402 -17.86 14.33 -30.27
N ALA A 403 -19.00 13.76 -29.88
CA ALA A 403 -19.84 14.28 -28.81
C ALA A 403 -19.18 14.08 -27.44
N LYS A 404 -18.91 15.19 -26.74
CA LYS A 404 -18.33 15.20 -25.39
C LYS A 404 -19.33 15.81 -24.40
N PRO A 405 -20.19 15.01 -23.74
CA PRO A 405 -21.11 15.53 -22.75
C PRO A 405 -20.34 16.20 -21.62
N LYS A 406 -20.80 17.38 -21.20
CA LYS A 406 -20.20 18.10 -20.08
C LYS A 406 -20.53 17.40 -18.77
N ILE A 407 -19.51 17.22 -17.94
CA ILE A 407 -19.63 16.74 -16.55
C ILE A 407 -19.10 17.78 -15.57
N ALA A 408 -19.88 18.05 -14.53
CA ALA A 408 -19.44 18.86 -13.40
C ALA A 408 -18.67 17.97 -12.41
N ILE A 409 -17.36 18.15 -12.34
CA ILE A 409 -16.51 17.55 -11.31
C ILE A 409 -16.62 18.44 -10.08
N LEU A 410 -17.60 18.13 -9.24
CA LEU A 410 -18.02 18.98 -8.15
C LEU A 410 -17.09 18.83 -6.95
N ARG A 411 -16.60 19.96 -6.43
CA ARG A 411 -15.78 20.02 -5.22
C ARG A 411 -16.13 21.19 -4.29
N GLU A 412 -15.77 21.03 -3.03
CA GLU A 412 -15.84 22.03 -1.96
C GLU A 412 -14.46 22.16 -1.29
N GLN A 413 -14.25 23.18 -0.46
CA GLN A 413 -13.06 23.30 0.39
C GLN A 413 -12.81 22.00 1.19
N GLY A 414 -11.63 21.39 0.99
CA GLY A 414 -11.24 20.13 1.64
C GLY A 414 -11.49 18.86 0.82
N VAL A 415 -12.20 18.95 -0.32
CA VAL A 415 -12.24 17.88 -1.32
C VAL A 415 -10.86 17.69 -1.95
N ASN A 416 -10.44 16.43 -2.16
CA ASN A 416 -9.09 16.10 -2.62
C ASN A 416 -9.02 14.98 -3.68
N GLY A 417 -10.15 14.38 -4.08
CA GLY A 417 -10.22 13.32 -5.09
C GLY A 417 -10.73 13.77 -6.47
N GLN A 418 -10.82 15.07 -6.72
CA GLN A 418 -11.42 15.61 -7.95
C GLN A 418 -10.58 15.38 -9.21
N ILE A 419 -9.25 15.26 -9.08
CA ILE A 419 -8.35 15.21 -10.23
C ILE A 419 -8.42 13.83 -10.89
N GLU A 420 -8.34 12.76 -10.09
CA GLU A 420 -8.50 11.38 -10.57
C GLU A 420 -9.92 11.10 -11.06
N MET A 421 -10.95 11.70 -10.44
CA MET A 421 -12.33 11.65 -10.92
C MET A 421 -12.46 12.27 -12.31
N ALA A 422 -11.91 13.47 -12.50
CA ALA A 422 -11.88 14.13 -13.80
C ALA A 422 -11.13 13.29 -14.84
N ALA A 423 -10.00 12.69 -14.48
CA ALA A 423 -9.21 11.85 -15.38
C ALA A 423 -9.97 10.61 -15.85
N ALA A 424 -10.67 9.92 -14.95
CA ALA A 424 -11.47 8.74 -15.28
C ALA A 424 -12.62 9.06 -16.25
N PHE A 425 -13.36 10.15 -16.01
CA PHE A 425 -14.42 10.60 -16.92
C PHE A 425 -13.87 11.14 -18.24
N THR A 426 -12.74 11.82 -18.22
CA THR A 426 -12.06 12.28 -19.45
C THR A 426 -11.65 11.07 -20.31
N ARG A 427 -11.15 9.98 -19.70
CA ARG A 427 -10.82 8.73 -20.41
C ARG A 427 -12.05 8.07 -21.05
N ALA A 428 -13.22 8.22 -20.43
CA ALA A 428 -14.50 7.75 -20.96
C ALA A 428 -15.14 8.73 -21.99
N GLY A 429 -14.47 9.84 -22.33
CA GLY A 429 -14.87 10.77 -23.39
C GLY A 429 -15.79 11.92 -22.96
N PHE A 430 -15.86 12.22 -21.67
CA PHE A 430 -16.56 13.42 -21.18
C PHE A 430 -15.69 14.67 -21.33
N ASP A 431 -16.35 15.84 -21.35
CA ASP A 431 -15.69 17.14 -21.17
C ASP A 431 -15.80 17.53 -19.68
N ALA A 432 -14.73 17.31 -18.92
CA ALA A 432 -14.72 17.45 -17.46
C ALA A 432 -14.40 18.89 -17.03
N TYR A 433 -15.30 19.50 -16.26
CA TYR A 433 -15.14 20.85 -15.74
C TYR A 433 -14.92 20.81 -14.22
N ASP A 434 -13.90 21.51 -13.74
CA ASP A 434 -13.74 21.80 -12.32
C ASP A 434 -14.85 22.76 -11.88
N VAL A 435 -15.75 22.29 -11.01
CA VAL A 435 -16.87 23.10 -10.50
C VAL A 435 -16.75 23.18 -8.99
N HIS A 436 -16.25 24.31 -8.50
CA HIS A 436 -16.23 24.56 -7.07
C HIS A 436 -17.59 25.08 -6.60
N MET A 437 -17.98 24.79 -5.36
CA MET A 437 -19.21 25.31 -4.77
C MET A 437 -19.28 26.85 -4.82
N SER A 438 -18.15 27.54 -4.71
CA SER A 438 -18.08 28.99 -4.86
C SER A 438 -18.40 29.48 -6.28
N ASP A 439 -18.23 28.66 -7.32
CA ASP A 439 -18.60 28.99 -8.70
C ASP A 439 -20.12 28.97 -8.87
N LEU A 440 -20.77 27.96 -8.29
CA LEU A 440 -22.23 27.86 -8.25
C LEU A 440 -22.85 28.98 -7.42
N MET A 441 -22.28 29.27 -6.24
CA MET A 441 -22.75 30.35 -5.36
C MET A 441 -22.68 31.73 -6.02
N ALA A 442 -21.63 31.98 -6.81
CA ALA A 442 -21.44 33.25 -7.49
C ALA A 442 -22.12 33.33 -8.86
N GLY A 443 -22.76 32.25 -9.33
CA GLY A 443 -23.37 32.17 -10.66
C GLY A 443 -22.35 32.20 -11.81
N ARG A 444 -21.11 31.77 -11.57
CA ARG A 444 -20.10 31.61 -12.65
C ARG A 444 -20.37 30.37 -13.51
N VAL A 445 -21.04 29.39 -12.91
CA VAL A 445 -21.38 28.10 -13.51
C VAL A 445 -22.81 27.75 -13.08
N HIS A 446 -23.57 27.08 -13.97
CA HIS A 446 -24.91 26.59 -13.67
C HIS A 446 -25.01 25.08 -13.94
N LEU A 447 -25.59 24.32 -13.00
CA LEU A 447 -25.76 22.87 -13.15
C LEU A 447 -26.60 22.47 -14.36
N ALA A 448 -27.50 23.35 -14.82
CA ALA A 448 -28.31 23.12 -16.02
C ALA A 448 -27.48 22.96 -17.31
N ASP A 449 -26.22 23.41 -17.31
CA ASP A 449 -25.31 23.27 -18.45
C ASP A 449 -24.67 21.88 -18.55
N PHE A 450 -24.90 21.00 -17.56
CA PHE A 450 -24.29 19.68 -17.45
C PHE A 450 -25.31 18.56 -17.62
N LYS A 451 -24.85 17.44 -18.17
CA LYS A 451 -25.63 16.19 -18.23
C LYS A 451 -25.27 15.22 -17.12
N MET A 452 -24.14 15.45 -16.46
CA MET A 452 -23.69 14.64 -15.35
C MET A 452 -23.00 15.49 -14.29
N LEU A 453 -23.14 15.08 -13.04
CA LEU A 453 -22.41 15.62 -11.91
C LEU A 453 -21.72 14.47 -11.16
N ALA A 454 -20.44 14.66 -10.84
CA ALA A 454 -19.68 13.79 -9.95
C ALA A 454 -19.30 14.57 -8.68
N ALA A 455 -19.90 14.24 -7.54
CA ALA A 455 -19.48 14.75 -6.24
C ALA A 455 -18.26 13.95 -5.76
N CYS A 456 -17.13 14.63 -5.62
CA CYS A 456 -15.83 14.00 -5.41
C CYS A 456 -15.53 13.70 -3.93
N GLY A 457 -14.59 12.79 -3.69
CA GLY A 457 -14.16 12.42 -2.33
C GLY A 457 -13.16 13.40 -1.70
N GLY A 458 -13.00 13.29 -0.37
CA GLY A 458 -12.07 14.09 0.42
C GLY A 458 -12.57 14.33 1.84
N PHE A 459 -12.20 15.47 2.42
CA PHE A 459 -12.57 15.86 3.78
C PHE A 459 -13.16 17.27 3.75
N SER A 460 -14.32 17.45 3.09
CA SER A 460 -14.93 18.78 3.03
C SER A 460 -15.16 19.33 4.44
N TYR A 461 -14.69 20.56 4.69
CA TYR A 461 -14.65 21.17 6.03
C TYR A 461 -13.93 20.34 7.12
N GLY A 462 -13.03 19.42 6.74
CA GLY A 462 -12.36 18.52 7.68
C GLY A 462 -13.31 17.53 8.37
N ASP A 463 -14.47 17.24 7.76
CA ASP A 463 -15.55 16.41 8.31
C ASP A 463 -16.14 16.89 9.65
N VAL A 464 -15.86 18.15 10.03
CA VAL A 464 -16.43 18.76 11.24
C VAL A 464 -17.94 18.90 11.06
N LEU A 465 -18.69 18.60 12.13
CA LEU A 465 -20.17 18.48 12.15
C LEU A 465 -20.72 17.23 11.42
N GLY A 466 -19.83 16.29 11.06
CA GLY A 466 -20.13 15.05 10.35
C GLY A 466 -19.72 15.12 8.88
N ALA A 467 -19.16 14.04 8.36
CA ALA A 467 -18.62 14.02 7.01
C ALA A 467 -19.70 14.31 5.94
N GLY A 468 -19.40 15.22 5.01
CA GLY A 468 -20.33 15.69 3.97
C GLY A 468 -21.51 16.54 4.46
N GLU A 469 -21.71 16.74 5.76
CA GLU A 469 -22.83 17.51 6.33
C GLU A 469 -22.68 18.99 6.05
N GLY A 470 -21.49 19.57 6.28
CA GLY A 470 -21.23 20.99 6.02
C GLY A 470 -21.46 21.36 4.55
N TRP A 471 -20.99 20.51 3.64
CA TRP A 471 -21.17 20.67 2.20
C TRP A 471 -22.64 20.55 1.78
N ALA A 472 -23.37 19.54 2.26
CA ALA A 472 -24.79 19.41 1.94
C ALA A 472 -25.63 20.57 2.52
N LYS A 473 -25.37 20.97 3.78
CA LYS A 473 -26.11 22.05 4.43
C LYS A 473 -25.82 23.41 3.80
N SER A 474 -24.62 23.65 3.27
CA SER A 474 -24.33 24.90 2.53
C SER A 474 -25.19 25.01 1.26
N ILE A 475 -25.51 23.89 0.61
CA ILE A 475 -26.46 23.81 -0.50
C ILE A 475 -27.90 24.04 -0.01
N LEU A 476 -28.34 23.27 0.99
CA LEU A 476 -29.73 23.31 1.46
C LEU A 476 -30.13 24.66 2.06
N PHE A 477 -29.21 25.35 2.74
CA PHE A 477 -29.49 26.63 3.39
C PHE A 477 -29.31 27.84 2.46
N HIS A 478 -28.85 27.63 1.22
CA HIS A 478 -28.78 28.66 0.20
C HIS A 478 -29.89 28.45 -0.84
N PRO A 479 -31.01 29.21 -0.81
CA PRO A 479 -32.20 28.91 -1.62
C PRO A 479 -31.93 28.68 -3.11
N ALA A 480 -31.13 29.54 -3.74
CA ALA A 480 -30.81 29.41 -5.16
C ALA A 480 -29.96 28.17 -5.50
N LEU A 481 -29.14 27.67 -4.56
CA LEU A 481 -28.39 26.43 -4.76
C LEU A 481 -29.30 25.24 -4.55
N ARG A 482 -30.11 25.24 -3.48
CA ARG A 482 -31.11 24.21 -3.22
C ARG A 482 -32.00 23.97 -4.45
N ASP A 483 -32.54 25.05 -5.03
CA ASP A 483 -33.41 24.97 -6.20
C ASP A 483 -32.66 24.44 -7.43
N GLN A 484 -31.40 24.87 -7.62
CA GLN A 484 -30.57 24.44 -8.74
C GLN A 484 -30.21 22.94 -8.66
N PHE A 485 -29.85 22.44 -7.48
CA PHE A 485 -29.59 21.01 -7.27
C PHE A 485 -30.88 20.19 -7.39
N ALA A 486 -31.98 20.62 -6.79
CA ALA A 486 -33.28 19.95 -6.90
C ALA A 486 -33.73 19.83 -8.37
N ALA A 487 -33.59 20.90 -9.15
CA ALA A 487 -33.89 20.89 -10.58
C ALA A 487 -32.98 19.91 -11.35
N PHE A 488 -31.68 19.87 -11.04
CA PHE A 488 -30.74 18.93 -11.66
C PHE A 488 -31.14 17.47 -11.36
N PHE A 489 -31.48 17.12 -10.12
CA PHE A 489 -31.90 15.77 -9.75
C PHE A 489 -33.26 15.37 -10.37
N ALA A 490 -34.15 16.34 -10.56
CA ALA A 490 -35.47 16.11 -11.14
C ALA A 490 -35.46 15.93 -12.67
N ASP A 491 -34.46 16.43 -13.39
CA ASP A 491 -34.36 16.29 -14.85
C ASP A 491 -34.08 14.82 -15.24
N PRO A 492 -34.96 14.13 -15.96
CA PRO A 492 -34.79 12.72 -16.33
C PRO A 492 -33.57 12.45 -17.24
N ASN A 493 -32.92 13.48 -17.77
CA ASN A 493 -31.78 13.38 -18.67
C ASN A 493 -30.42 13.62 -17.98
N THR A 494 -30.39 13.71 -16.66
CA THR A 494 -29.16 13.90 -15.88
C THR A 494 -28.74 12.63 -15.15
N LEU A 495 -27.43 12.50 -14.91
CA LEU A 495 -26.84 11.47 -14.06
C LEU A 495 -26.07 12.10 -12.90
N THR A 496 -26.00 11.39 -11.77
CA THR A 496 -25.21 11.79 -10.61
C THR A 496 -24.43 10.61 -10.06
N LEU A 497 -23.13 10.84 -9.81
CA LEU A 497 -22.27 9.96 -9.06
C LEU A 497 -21.77 10.68 -7.80
N GLY A 498 -21.94 10.08 -6.62
CA GLY A 498 -21.29 10.55 -5.39
C GLY A 498 -20.30 9.52 -4.87
N VAL A 499 -19.03 9.90 -4.69
CA VAL A 499 -17.98 9.00 -4.18
C VAL A 499 -17.43 9.48 -2.86
N CYS A 500 -17.34 8.58 -1.87
CA CYS A 500 -16.85 8.82 -0.51
C CYS A 500 -17.47 10.07 0.15
N ASN A 501 -16.76 11.20 0.19
CA ASN A 501 -17.30 12.45 0.73
C ASN A 501 -18.44 13.03 -0.12
N GLY A 502 -18.41 12.83 -1.43
CA GLY A 502 -19.54 13.08 -2.30
C GLY A 502 -20.71 12.14 -2.05
N CYS A 503 -20.47 10.88 -1.69
CA CYS A 503 -21.53 9.95 -1.28
C CYS A 503 -22.22 10.44 0.00
N GLN A 504 -21.42 10.81 1.01
CA GLN A 504 -21.90 11.38 2.27
C GLN A 504 -22.70 12.67 2.02
N MET A 505 -22.17 13.61 1.23
CA MET A 505 -22.86 14.86 0.89
C MET A 505 -24.18 14.60 0.16
N VAL A 506 -24.18 13.77 -0.88
CA VAL A 506 -25.40 13.48 -1.65
C VAL A 506 -26.43 12.72 -0.80
N SER A 507 -26.00 11.85 0.12
CA SER A 507 -26.92 11.22 1.11
C SER A 507 -27.57 12.25 2.05
N ASN A 508 -26.91 13.39 2.28
CA ASN A 508 -27.43 14.51 3.05
C ASN A 508 -28.36 15.43 2.26
N LEU A 509 -28.37 15.31 0.93
CA LEU A 509 -29.32 15.98 0.04
C LEU A 509 -30.56 15.14 -0.30
N ALA A 510 -30.73 13.96 0.32
CA ALA A 510 -31.83 13.04 0.00
C ALA A 510 -33.23 13.71 -0.05
N GLU A 511 -33.52 14.71 0.78
CA GLU A 511 -34.81 15.42 0.77
C GLU A 511 -35.15 16.13 -0.55
N ILE A 512 -34.15 16.45 -1.39
CA ILE A 512 -34.31 17.08 -2.70
C ILE A 512 -33.99 16.12 -3.87
N ILE A 513 -33.77 14.83 -3.60
CA ILE A 513 -33.46 13.82 -4.63
C ILE A 513 -34.65 12.85 -4.74
N PRO A 514 -35.33 12.76 -5.91
CA PRO A 514 -36.42 11.82 -6.12
C PRO A 514 -36.00 10.36 -5.90
N GLY A 515 -36.83 9.59 -5.20
CA GLY A 515 -36.64 8.14 -5.03
C GLY A 515 -35.56 7.73 -4.03
N THR A 516 -35.29 8.56 -3.01
CA THR A 516 -34.23 8.32 -2.00
C THR A 516 -34.75 8.14 -0.56
N ALA A 517 -36.07 7.98 -0.38
CA ALA A 517 -36.70 7.95 0.95
C ALA A 517 -36.13 6.89 1.91
N GLY A 518 -35.58 5.78 1.40
CA GLY A 518 -34.97 4.71 2.21
C GLY A 518 -33.45 4.77 2.35
N TRP A 519 -32.80 5.84 1.89
CA TRP A 519 -31.34 5.93 1.90
C TRP A 519 -30.75 6.01 3.31
N PRO A 520 -29.57 5.41 3.55
CA PRO A 520 -28.87 5.52 4.81
C PRO A 520 -28.21 6.90 4.97
N LYS A 521 -27.80 7.19 6.20
CA LYS A 521 -26.72 8.14 6.45
C LYS A 521 -25.41 7.37 6.57
N PHE A 522 -24.29 8.04 6.34
CA PHE A 522 -22.98 7.45 6.55
C PHE A 522 -22.36 8.03 7.82
N LYS A 523 -21.87 7.16 8.69
CA LYS A 523 -21.37 7.49 10.04
C LYS A 523 -20.03 6.81 10.29
N ARG A 524 -19.43 7.14 11.44
CA ARG A 524 -18.18 6.56 11.93
C ARG A 524 -18.13 5.03 11.73
N ASN A 525 -17.01 4.55 11.20
CA ASN A 525 -16.76 3.12 11.01
C ASN A 525 -16.90 2.38 12.35
N LEU A 526 -17.34 1.12 12.30
CA LEU A 526 -17.41 0.25 13.49
C LEU A 526 -16.04 0.05 14.17
N SER A 527 -14.94 0.13 13.42
CA SER A 527 -13.58 0.05 13.95
C SER A 527 -13.20 1.26 14.81
N GLU A 528 -13.98 2.35 14.78
CA GLU A 528 -13.64 3.66 15.35
C GLU A 528 -12.41 4.32 14.70
N GLN A 529 -11.93 3.77 13.59
CA GLN A 529 -10.69 4.15 12.92
C GLN A 529 -10.92 4.49 11.44
N PHE A 530 -10.03 5.31 10.87
CA PHE A 530 -9.96 5.50 9.43
C PHE A 530 -9.46 4.21 8.76
N GLU A 531 -10.11 3.79 7.68
CA GLU A 531 -9.76 2.58 6.94
C GLU A 531 -9.33 2.92 5.52
N ALA A 532 -8.03 2.79 5.24
CA ALA A 532 -7.47 2.71 3.90
C ALA A 532 -7.25 1.24 3.54
N ARG A 533 -8.06 0.68 2.63
CA ARG A 533 -8.04 -0.75 2.27
C ARG A 533 -8.20 -0.92 0.77
N LEU A 534 -7.73 -2.05 0.24
CA LEU A 534 -8.24 -2.61 -1.01
C LEU A 534 -9.22 -3.71 -0.60
N SER A 535 -10.51 -3.49 -0.86
CA SER A 535 -11.59 -4.35 -0.36
C SER A 535 -12.34 -5.00 -1.52
N MET A 536 -12.81 -6.23 -1.31
CA MET A 536 -13.69 -6.90 -2.28
C MET A 536 -15.10 -6.34 -2.22
N VAL A 537 -15.66 -6.06 -3.40
CA VAL A 537 -17.07 -5.69 -3.54
C VAL A 537 -17.75 -6.50 -4.64
N HIS A 538 -19.05 -6.72 -4.48
CA HIS A 538 -19.98 -7.24 -5.46
C HIS A 538 -20.89 -6.13 -5.97
N VAL A 539 -21.16 -6.13 -7.28
CA VAL A 539 -22.12 -5.25 -7.95
C VAL A 539 -23.44 -6.02 -8.15
N PRO A 540 -24.41 -5.93 -7.21
CA PRO A 540 -25.69 -6.60 -7.39
C PRO A 540 -26.50 -5.99 -8.54
N LYS A 541 -27.53 -6.71 -8.99
CA LYS A 541 -28.54 -6.16 -9.89
C LYS A 541 -29.31 -5.03 -9.18
N SER A 542 -29.33 -3.85 -9.79
CA SER A 542 -30.03 -2.66 -9.25
C SER A 542 -30.52 -1.76 -10.39
N ALA A 543 -31.19 -0.66 -10.05
CA ALA A 543 -31.59 0.35 -11.03
C ALA A 543 -30.42 1.17 -11.57
N SER A 544 -29.24 1.13 -10.94
CA SER A 544 -28.12 2.04 -11.25
C SER A 544 -27.74 1.99 -12.73
N LEU A 545 -27.94 3.11 -13.43
CA LEU A 545 -27.59 3.24 -14.84
C LEU A 545 -26.07 3.25 -15.05
N ILE A 546 -25.34 3.77 -14.06
CA ILE A 546 -23.88 3.89 -14.08
C ILE A 546 -23.20 2.51 -13.90
N LEU A 547 -23.81 1.60 -13.13
CA LEU A 547 -23.27 0.26 -12.85
C LEU A 547 -23.94 -0.85 -13.69
N ASN A 548 -24.85 -0.50 -14.61
CA ASN A 548 -25.63 -1.48 -15.37
C ASN A 548 -24.76 -2.53 -16.08
N GLU A 549 -23.63 -2.10 -16.64
CA GLU A 549 -22.71 -2.95 -17.40
C GLU A 549 -21.76 -3.77 -16.51
N MET A 550 -21.88 -3.65 -15.19
CA MET A 550 -21.04 -4.35 -14.21
C MET A 550 -21.83 -5.35 -13.36
N GLN A 551 -23.15 -5.44 -13.52
CA GLN A 551 -24.01 -6.29 -12.68
C GLN A 551 -23.53 -7.74 -12.63
N GLY A 552 -23.52 -8.31 -11.43
CA GLY A 552 -23.04 -9.66 -11.14
C GLY A 552 -21.52 -9.78 -11.00
N SER A 553 -20.76 -8.71 -11.20
CA SER A 553 -19.30 -8.73 -11.07
C SER A 553 -18.86 -8.56 -9.62
N SER A 554 -17.72 -9.18 -9.27
CA SER A 554 -17.03 -8.98 -8.00
C SER A 554 -15.57 -8.69 -8.24
N LEU A 555 -15.05 -7.61 -7.66
CA LEU A 555 -13.70 -7.10 -7.93
C LEU A 555 -13.22 -6.19 -6.79
N PRO A 556 -11.90 -6.06 -6.58
CA PRO A 556 -11.37 -5.24 -5.51
C PRO A 556 -11.45 -3.75 -5.86
N VAL A 557 -11.70 -2.92 -4.85
CA VAL A 557 -11.82 -1.47 -4.98
C VAL A 557 -11.15 -0.77 -3.81
N VAL A 558 -10.62 0.42 -4.06
CA VAL A 558 -10.04 1.27 -3.00
C VAL A 558 -11.13 1.73 -2.05
N VAL A 559 -10.85 1.59 -0.76
CA VAL A 559 -11.61 2.15 0.35
C VAL A 559 -10.70 3.10 1.12
N SER A 560 -11.18 4.30 1.44
CA SER A 560 -10.41 5.30 2.18
C SER A 560 -11.33 6.26 2.95
N HIS A 561 -11.88 5.81 4.09
CA HIS A 561 -12.84 6.61 4.86
C HIS A 561 -12.82 6.31 6.36
N GLY A 562 -13.14 7.32 7.18
CA GLY A 562 -13.41 7.16 8.63
C GLY A 562 -14.90 7.12 8.98
N GLU A 563 -15.77 7.59 8.09
CA GLU A 563 -17.22 7.67 8.29
C GLU A 563 -17.99 7.00 7.14
N GLY A 564 -17.70 5.73 6.85
CA GLY A 564 -18.31 4.99 5.76
C GLY A 564 -19.41 4.00 6.16
N ARG A 565 -19.76 3.90 7.44
CA ARG A 565 -20.76 2.93 7.90
C ARG A 565 -22.17 3.40 7.53
N ALA A 566 -22.88 2.61 6.73
CA ALA A 566 -24.30 2.83 6.43
C ALA A 566 -25.14 2.68 7.70
N ASP A 567 -25.85 3.75 8.07
CA ASP A 567 -26.67 3.89 9.26
C ASP A 567 -28.14 4.13 8.86
N PHE A 568 -29.02 3.24 9.34
CA PHE A 568 -30.45 3.26 9.07
C PHE A 568 -31.27 3.67 10.29
N ALA A 569 -30.68 4.34 11.29
CA ALA A 569 -31.39 4.72 12.51
C ALA A 569 -32.59 5.64 12.23
N LEU A 570 -32.50 6.50 11.21
CA LEU A 570 -33.63 7.34 10.74
C LEU A 570 -34.82 6.51 10.22
N HIS A 571 -34.60 5.24 9.87
CA HIS A 571 -35.60 4.29 9.40
C HIS A 571 -35.94 3.23 10.47
N GLY A 572 -35.65 3.53 11.74
CA GLY A 572 -35.85 2.60 12.85
C GLY A 572 -34.93 1.37 12.80
N GLY A 573 -33.81 1.46 12.08
CA GLY A 573 -32.89 0.34 11.83
C GLY A 573 -33.33 -0.60 10.71
N ASN A 574 -34.47 -0.36 10.06
CA ASN A 574 -34.97 -1.22 9.00
C ASN A 574 -34.34 -0.86 7.64
N ILE A 575 -33.87 -1.89 6.93
CA ILE A 575 -33.42 -1.79 5.55
C ILE A 575 -34.59 -2.22 4.66
N SER A 576 -35.11 -1.31 3.85
CA SER A 576 -36.21 -1.61 2.92
C SER A 576 -35.78 -2.69 1.91
N ALA A 577 -36.69 -3.62 1.59
CA ALA A 577 -36.47 -4.60 0.53
C ALA A 577 -36.32 -3.93 -0.86
N ASP A 578 -36.89 -2.74 -1.03
CA ASP A 578 -36.82 -1.94 -2.25
C ASP A 578 -35.60 -0.99 -2.28
N LEU A 579 -34.71 -1.07 -1.28
CA LEU A 579 -33.48 -0.27 -1.30
C LEU A 579 -32.64 -0.67 -2.52
N GLY A 580 -32.36 0.29 -3.39
CA GLY A 580 -31.47 0.09 -4.53
C GLY A 580 -30.02 -0.06 -4.07
N ILE A 581 -29.63 -1.24 -3.57
CA ILE A 581 -28.24 -1.53 -3.21
C ILE A 581 -27.41 -1.55 -4.49
N ALA A 582 -26.38 -0.71 -4.57
CA ALA A 582 -25.54 -0.57 -5.75
C ALA A 582 -24.22 -1.35 -5.63
N LEU A 583 -23.70 -1.48 -4.40
CA LEU A 583 -22.45 -2.17 -4.08
C LEU A 583 -22.53 -2.84 -2.71
N GLN A 584 -21.93 -4.02 -2.57
CA GLN A 584 -21.81 -4.75 -1.30
C GLN A 584 -20.39 -5.25 -1.06
N TYR A 585 -19.86 -5.12 0.15
CA TYR A 585 -18.64 -5.80 0.57
C TYR A 585 -18.86 -7.31 0.61
N VAL A 586 -17.92 -8.05 0.03
CA VAL A 586 -17.89 -9.52 0.03
C VAL A 586 -16.56 -10.03 0.55
N ASP A 587 -16.50 -11.29 0.98
CA ASP A 587 -15.25 -11.97 1.25
C ASP A 587 -14.66 -12.63 -0.01
N GLY A 588 -13.49 -13.26 0.13
CA GLY A 588 -12.80 -13.97 -0.96
C GLY A 588 -13.58 -15.16 -1.54
N GLN A 589 -14.65 -15.62 -0.88
CA GLN A 589 -15.58 -16.65 -1.39
C GLN A 589 -16.83 -16.04 -2.04
N ASN A 590 -16.79 -14.74 -2.33
CA ASN A 590 -17.88 -13.96 -2.92
C ASN A 590 -19.16 -13.94 -2.06
N GLN A 591 -19.05 -14.10 -0.74
CA GLN A 591 -20.19 -14.00 0.17
C GLN A 591 -20.27 -12.61 0.77
N VAL A 592 -21.47 -12.01 0.78
CA VAL A 592 -21.73 -10.74 1.45
C VAL A 592 -21.35 -10.84 2.92
N THR A 593 -20.54 -9.90 3.40
CA THR A 593 -19.92 -10.01 4.72
C THR A 593 -20.07 -8.75 5.57
N GLN A 594 -20.08 -8.96 6.89
CA GLN A 594 -19.95 -7.92 7.92
C GLN A 594 -18.69 -8.15 8.77
N THR A 595 -17.88 -9.15 8.44
CA THR A 595 -16.61 -9.43 9.11
C THR A 595 -15.58 -8.37 8.75
N TYR A 596 -14.97 -7.74 9.75
CA TYR A 596 -13.87 -6.80 9.56
C TYR A 596 -12.54 -7.54 9.30
N PRO A 597 -11.65 -7.03 8.42
CA PRO A 597 -11.76 -5.81 7.61
C PRO A 597 -12.33 -6.07 6.20
N LEU A 598 -12.83 -7.28 5.92
CA LEU A 598 -13.44 -7.63 4.62
C LEU A 598 -14.61 -6.70 4.30
N ASN A 599 -15.42 -6.39 5.33
CA ASN A 599 -16.24 -5.19 5.41
C ASN A 599 -15.53 -4.18 6.33
N PRO A 600 -14.95 -3.10 5.79
CA PRO A 600 -14.06 -2.24 6.55
C PRO A 600 -14.80 -1.30 7.53
N ASN A 601 -16.08 -1.01 7.30
CA ASN A 601 -16.82 -0.02 8.11
C ASN A 601 -17.92 -0.62 8.98
N GLY A 602 -18.25 -1.91 8.82
CA GLY A 602 -19.32 -2.58 9.56
C GLY A 602 -20.72 -2.24 9.05
N SER A 603 -20.86 -1.85 7.78
CA SER A 603 -22.18 -1.59 7.20
C SER A 603 -23.05 -2.85 7.16
N PRO A 604 -24.32 -2.77 7.58
CA PRO A 604 -25.23 -3.92 7.55
C PRO A 604 -25.45 -4.41 6.12
N GLN A 605 -25.63 -5.73 5.95
CA GLN A 605 -25.74 -6.39 4.65
C GLN A 605 -24.58 -6.08 3.67
N GLY A 606 -23.41 -5.68 4.20
CA GLY A 606 -22.26 -5.30 3.40
C GLY A 606 -22.46 -4.02 2.58
N ILE A 607 -23.51 -3.23 2.79
CA ILE A 607 -23.86 -2.10 1.90
C ILE A 607 -22.69 -1.11 1.82
N ALA A 608 -22.17 -0.93 0.59
CA ALA A 608 -21.07 -0.01 0.28
C ALA A 608 -21.52 1.16 -0.63
N GLY A 609 -22.73 1.07 -1.19
CA GLY A 609 -23.32 2.11 -2.02
C GLY A 609 -24.79 1.82 -2.34
N VAL A 610 -25.52 2.87 -2.70
CA VAL A 610 -26.96 2.81 -3.05
C VAL A 610 -27.26 3.65 -4.29
N THR A 611 -28.37 3.37 -4.95
CA THR A 611 -28.94 4.13 -6.06
C THR A 611 -30.35 4.58 -5.72
N ASN A 612 -30.81 5.66 -6.35
CA ASN A 612 -32.21 6.09 -6.25
C ASN A 612 -33.12 5.19 -7.10
N ALA A 613 -34.44 5.32 -6.91
CA ALA A 613 -35.45 4.43 -7.50
C ALA A 613 -35.41 4.33 -9.05
N ASP A 614 -34.99 5.37 -9.76
CA ASP A 614 -34.89 5.38 -11.22
C ASP A 614 -33.47 5.17 -11.76
N GLY A 615 -32.48 4.97 -10.88
CA GLY A 615 -31.13 4.60 -11.27
C GLY A 615 -30.19 5.73 -11.67
N ARG A 616 -30.68 6.97 -11.77
CA ARG A 616 -29.90 8.12 -12.28
C ARG A 616 -28.91 8.68 -11.26
N VAL A 617 -29.16 8.48 -9.96
CA VAL A 617 -28.30 8.92 -8.87
C VAL A 617 -27.74 7.72 -8.14
N THR A 618 -26.43 7.49 -8.27
CA THR A 618 -25.70 6.43 -7.56
C THR A 618 -24.67 7.04 -6.62
N ILE A 619 -24.63 6.56 -5.38
CA ILE A 619 -23.65 6.99 -4.37
C ILE A 619 -22.93 5.78 -3.80
N MET A 620 -21.62 5.90 -3.56
CA MET A 620 -20.80 4.81 -3.03
C MET A 620 -19.64 5.32 -2.19
N MET A 621 -19.29 4.56 -1.15
CA MET A 621 -18.14 4.88 -0.30
C MET A 621 -16.78 4.53 -0.94
N PRO A 622 -16.61 3.40 -1.65
CA PRO A 622 -15.36 3.07 -2.33
C PRO A 622 -15.04 4.01 -3.50
N HIS A 623 -13.76 4.06 -3.88
CA HIS A 623 -13.19 4.96 -4.89
C HIS A 623 -12.81 4.25 -6.21
N PRO A 624 -13.75 4.01 -7.14
CA PRO A 624 -13.44 3.42 -8.44
C PRO A 624 -12.52 4.30 -9.30
N GLU A 625 -12.56 5.62 -9.13
CA GLU A 625 -11.75 6.60 -9.86
C GLU A 625 -10.28 6.58 -9.47
N ARG A 626 -9.95 6.04 -8.29
CA ARG A 626 -8.56 5.84 -7.86
C ARG A 626 -7.94 4.58 -8.46
N VAL A 627 -8.74 3.71 -9.08
CA VAL A 627 -8.30 2.41 -9.60
C VAL A 627 -8.89 2.08 -10.97
N TYR A 628 -9.21 3.05 -11.82
CA TYR A 628 -9.74 2.76 -13.17
C TYR A 628 -8.66 2.22 -14.13
N ARG A 629 -7.37 2.47 -13.84
CA ARG A 629 -6.23 1.88 -14.54
C ARG A 629 -5.72 0.66 -13.79
N ALA A 630 -5.28 -0.36 -14.51
CA ALA A 630 -4.68 -1.54 -13.92
C ALA A 630 -3.44 -1.18 -13.07
N ALA A 631 -2.64 -0.23 -13.55
CA ALA A 631 -1.44 0.23 -12.86
C ALA A 631 -1.70 1.02 -11.57
N GLN A 632 -2.94 1.35 -11.22
CA GLN A 632 -3.28 2.02 -9.95
C GLN A 632 -3.64 1.03 -8.84
N MET A 633 -3.79 -0.25 -9.18
CA MET A 633 -4.29 -1.24 -8.24
C MET A 633 -3.15 -1.82 -7.40
N SER A 634 -3.31 -1.78 -6.07
CA SER A 634 -2.39 -2.43 -5.12
C SER A 634 -2.22 -3.93 -5.43
N TRP A 635 -3.30 -4.59 -5.83
CA TRP A 635 -3.30 -5.93 -6.42
C TRP A 635 -4.28 -5.99 -7.59
N LYS A 636 -3.93 -6.74 -8.62
CA LYS A 636 -4.77 -6.99 -9.80
C LYS A 636 -4.56 -8.41 -10.34
N PRO A 637 -5.53 -8.94 -11.11
CA PRO A 637 -5.27 -10.06 -12.01
C PRO A 637 -4.10 -9.75 -12.98
N GLU A 638 -3.34 -10.77 -13.34
CA GLU A 638 -2.15 -10.61 -14.18
C GLU A 638 -2.50 -10.13 -15.60
N ASP A 639 -3.64 -10.58 -16.14
CA ASP A 639 -4.12 -10.29 -17.48
C ASP A 639 -4.68 -8.85 -17.66
N TRP A 640 -4.85 -8.10 -16.57
CA TRP A 640 -5.23 -6.69 -16.61
C TRP A 640 -4.00 -5.82 -16.88
N THR A 641 -3.86 -5.29 -18.10
CA THR A 641 -2.63 -4.60 -18.54
C THR A 641 -2.74 -3.08 -18.62
N GLU A 642 -3.88 -2.54 -19.02
CA GLU A 642 -4.09 -1.08 -19.21
C GLU A 642 -5.13 -0.55 -18.25
N LEU A 643 -6.37 -1.01 -18.41
CA LEU A 643 -7.53 -0.62 -17.63
C LEU A 643 -7.87 -1.70 -16.61
N SER A 644 -8.46 -1.30 -15.50
CA SER A 644 -9.08 -2.22 -14.57
C SER A 644 -10.56 -2.41 -14.91
N GLY A 645 -11.21 -3.37 -14.25
CA GLY A 645 -12.66 -3.51 -14.31
C GLY A 645 -13.44 -2.25 -13.93
N TRP A 646 -12.89 -1.34 -13.10
CA TRP A 646 -13.58 -0.12 -12.68
C TRP A 646 -13.70 0.94 -13.78
N TYR A 647 -12.90 0.87 -14.84
CA TYR A 647 -13.12 1.73 -16.01
C TYR A 647 -14.54 1.57 -16.59
N ARG A 648 -15.11 0.36 -16.50
CA ARG A 648 -16.45 0.04 -17.01
C ARG A 648 -17.53 0.95 -16.44
N LEU A 649 -17.39 1.41 -15.20
CA LEU A 649 -18.32 2.35 -14.55
C LEU A 649 -18.41 3.67 -15.34
N PHE A 650 -17.27 4.26 -15.65
CA PHE A 650 -17.19 5.54 -16.35
C PHE A 650 -17.64 5.41 -17.81
N ALA A 651 -17.26 4.31 -18.47
CA ALA A 651 -17.74 4.00 -19.81
C ALA A 651 -19.25 3.71 -19.86
N GLY A 652 -19.80 3.07 -18.83
CA GLY A 652 -21.23 2.83 -18.64
C GLY A 652 -22.01 4.14 -18.49
N ALA A 653 -21.50 5.07 -17.70
CA ALA A 653 -22.06 6.42 -17.61
C ALA A 653 -22.06 7.14 -18.97
N ARG A 654 -20.98 7.01 -19.76
CA ARG A 654 -20.93 7.57 -21.13
C ARG A 654 -22.01 6.98 -22.03
N LYS A 655 -22.18 5.65 -22.01
CA LYS A 655 -23.19 4.91 -22.78
C LYS A 655 -24.62 5.30 -22.38
N ALA A 656 -24.87 5.52 -21.09
CA ALA A 656 -26.19 5.88 -20.57
C ALA A 656 -26.68 7.26 -21.05
N LEU A 657 -25.77 8.17 -21.41
CA LEU A 657 -26.13 9.51 -21.89
C LEU A 657 -26.35 9.61 -23.41
N GLY A 658 -26.13 8.55 -24.18
CA GLY A 658 -26.15 8.59 -25.66
C GLY A 658 -24.88 9.17 -26.20
#